data_AF-A0A364N0T9-F1
#
_entry.id   AF-A0A364N0T9-F1
#
_cell.length_a   1.000
_cell.length_b   1.000
_cell.length_c   1.000
_cell.angle_alpha   90.00
_cell.angle_beta   90.00
_cell.angle_gamma   90.00
#
_symmetry.space_group_name_H-M   'P 1'
#
loop_
_entity.id
_entity.type
_entity.pdbx_description
1 polymer ?
#
loop_
_entity_poly.entity_id
_entity_poly.type
_entity_poly.pdbx_seq_one_letter_code
_entity_poly.pdbx_strand_id
1 'polypeptide(L)'
;MGVGDTSIRSSERPETGSVNIPLGIFPASSTNESVDANRVADKVVACFNDALSRKDHAAIASLFCKDNSYWRDHLALAWELRTVKGSSSIKQYLDSSKVQLTKLEVSTSSEFRAPKFGAIDVLGDIKGINFFIELETTVGRGEGVMNLAEENGEWKIFTIYTLLKELKGHEEPLGHRRTKGVKHGGDPDRKTWKETRDAEKEGIDPRVLILGAGQGGLTVAARLKMLGVPALMIDQNKRVGDNWRKRYRQLVLHDPVWYDHMPYVPFPAHWPVFTPKDKLAEFFEAYVNLLELNVWNSTSITSTSWDESKRQWTVTVEHRKSDGSSEIRTVHPRHIVQATGHSGEKNFPKMKGMETFKGDRLCHSSEHPGANPESRGKKAVVVGCCNSGHDIAQDFFEKGYDVTIVQRSTTCVVSSEAITDIGNKGLYDQDSPPVDDADLTFWGLPSELLKTQQIKVAQISAEHDKKTLDGLRAVGFGIDRGPMDSGLLIKYFQRGGGYYIDVGASQLIIDGKIRVKQGQEISQILPNGIEFADGHKLEADEIVFATGYQNMRTQARKIFGDEVADRVNDVWGFNDEGEFRTMWQKSGHPGLWFMGGNLALSRYFSRILALQIKGIEEGIAGTDAEAFGLIDSTVKLEFSKQQRERLRIVEGDVTVDEDRELAVQTCFNVFGGLDTLIYCAGVITPIQRLEKLDVEAVKRSFDVNVFGAMNMVQLVLPHLRASRASHPHNCGRGKVIILSSACDSTVSYHGWMPYSTAKAALTRFVSCLAHEEPLLSVQGVYPKLTRTKMIDGLVEGKYKNIMADHEIERFRIWDDVGDEMVEPPELCGEAVAKLALGLFEGGKSGETLYYDEHVPRKIAGT
;
A
#
# COMPACT_ATOMS: atom_id res chain seq x y z
N MET A 1 7.06 25.75 2.33
CA MET A 1 6.91 25.45 0.88
C MET A 1 7.92 24.38 0.48
N GLY A 2 7.49 23.14 0.27
CA GLY A 2 8.35 22.02 -0.12
C GLY A 2 7.91 20.77 0.64
N VAL A 3 7.71 19.66 -0.09
CA VAL A 3 7.54 18.34 0.51
C VAL A 3 8.94 17.79 0.82
N GLY A 4 9.09 17.09 1.94
CA GLY A 4 10.38 16.61 2.48
C GLY A 4 11.18 17.62 3.31
N ASP A 5 12.21 17.10 4.01
CA ASP A 5 13.09 17.87 4.90
C ASP A 5 13.90 18.93 4.14
N THR A 6 13.72 20.19 4.53
CA THR A 6 14.41 21.33 3.91
C THR A 6 15.90 21.40 4.22
N SER A 7 16.38 20.67 5.23
CA SER A 7 17.81 20.54 5.55
C SER A 7 18.58 19.78 4.44
N ILE A 8 17.90 18.90 3.70
CA ILE A 8 18.47 18.14 2.60
C ILE A 8 18.45 19.00 1.32
N ARG A 9 19.56 18.96 0.57
CA ARG A 9 19.68 19.61 -0.74
C ARG A 9 18.55 19.16 -1.66
N SER A 10 17.98 20.08 -2.43
CA SER A 10 16.84 19.76 -3.31
C SER A 10 17.13 18.67 -4.35
N SER A 11 18.39 18.44 -4.71
CA SER A 11 18.80 17.35 -5.61
C SER A 11 18.66 15.97 -4.97
N GLU A 12 18.85 15.88 -3.65
CA GLU A 12 18.87 14.64 -2.87
C GLU A 12 17.58 14.39 -2.07
N ARG A 13 16.65 15.35 -2.07
CA ARG A 13 15.49 15.34 -1.18
C ARG A 13 14.42 14.34 -1.66
N PRO A 14 14.16 13.26 -0.91
CA PRO A 14 13.04 12.36 -1.19
C PRO A 14 11.71 12.98 -0.72
N GLU A 15 10.60 12.40 -1.14
CA GLU A 15 9.28 12.63 -0.55
C GLU A 15 9.27 12.16 0.92
N THR A 16 8.42 12.75 1.76
CA THR A 16 8.32 12.38 3.18
C THR A 16 8.09 10.88 3.36
N GLY A 17 8.96 10.24 4.14
CA GLY A 17 8.96 8.80 4.43
C GLY A 17 9.52 7.91 3.31
N SER A 18 9.89 8.49 2.15
CA SER A 18 10.61 7.76 1.11
C SER A 18 12.09 7.69 1.43
N VAL A 19 12.74 6.60 1.06
CA VAL A 19 14.18 6.39 1.30
C VAL A 19 15.03 6.61 0.07
N ASN A 20 16.31 6.92 0.29
CA ASN A 20 17.30 6.93 -0.77
C ASN A 20 17.92 5.54 -0.96
N ILE A 21 17.33 4.73 -1.85
CA ILE A 21 17.74 3.33 -2.03
C ILE A 21 19.22 3.21 -2.44
N PRO A 22 19.94 2.17 -1.99
CA PRO A 22 21.35 1.99 -2.33
C PRO A 22 21.54 1.60 -3.80
N LEU A 23 22.79 1.62 -4.25
CA LEU A 23 23.15 1.15 -5.59
C LEU A 23 23.26 -0.38 -5.60
N GLY A 24 22.59 -1.01 -6.55
CA GLY A 24 22.65 -2.45 -6.77
C GLY A 24 23.95 -2.86 -7.48
N ILE A 25 24.39 -4.10 -7.23
CA ILE A 25 25.61 -4.67 -7.81
C ILE A 25 25.21 -5.69 -8.88
N PHE A 26 25.65 -5.47 -10.11
CA PHE A 26 25.50 -6.44 -11.20
C PHE A 26 26.57 -7.54 -11.12
N PRO A 27 26.29 -8.76 -11.61
CA PRO A 27 27.27 -9.81 -11.73
C PRO A 27 28.31 -9.49 -12.81
N ALA A 28 29.39 -10.26 -12.86
CA ALA A 28 30.32 -10.20 -13.97
C ALA A 28 29.63 -10.61 -15.28
N SER A 29 29.99 -9.93 -16.38
CA SER A 29 29.48 -10.25 -17.72
C SER A 29 30.00 -11.62 -18.17
N SER A 30 29.10 -12.50 -18.60
CA SER A 30 29.50 -13.80 -19.14
C SER A 30 30.14 -13.67 -20.52
N THR A 31 31.17 -14.48 -20.77
CA THR A 31 31.86 -14.55 -22.07
C THR A 31 31.44 -15.77 -22.90
N ASN A 32 30.47 -16.55 -22.43
CA ASN A 32 30.08 -17.83 -23.03
C ASN A 32 29.05 -17.65 -24.16
N GLU A 33 29.46 -17.02 -25.27
CA GLU A 33 28.54 -16.71 -26.38
C GLU A 33 28.00 -17.95 -27.11
N SER A 34 28.63 -19.11 -26.95
CA SER A 34 28.19 -20.38 -27.53
C SER A 34 27.19 -21.15 -26.67
N VAL A 35 26.73 -20.59 -25.56
CA VAL A 35 25.80 -21.26 -24.65
C VAL A 35 24.44 -21.52 -25.32
N ASP A 36 23.92 -22.74 -25.13
CA ASP A 36 22.54 -23.05 -25.48
C ASP A 36 21.60 -22.52 -24.37
N ALA A 37 21.10 -21.30 -24.58
CA ALA A 37 20.25 -20.61 -23.61
C ALA A 37 18.97 -21.39 -23.26
N ASN A 38 18.37 -22.09 -24.23
CA ASN A 38 17.16 -22.89 -24.01
C ASN A 38 17.46 -24.05 -23.07
N ARG A 39 18.52 -24.81 -23.36
CA ARG A 39 18.93 -25.94 -22.51
C ARG A 39 19.26 -25.52 -21.08
N VAL A 40 19.89 -24.35 -20.89
CA VAL A 40 20.20 -23.82 -19.56
C VAL A 40 18.93 -23.40 -18.84
N ALA A 41 18.04 -22.65 -19.49
CA ALA A 41 16.76 -22.23 -18.90
C ALA A 41 15.91 -23.43 -18.49
N ASP A 42 15.75 -24.42 -19.37
CA ASP A 42 15.01 -25.66 -19.10
C ASP A 42 15.59 -26.41 -17.89
N LYS A 43 16.92 -26.51 -17.80
CA LYS A 43 17.59 -27.15 -16.67
C LYS A 43 17.31 -26.41 -15.35
N VAL A 44 17.45 -25.08 -15.34
CA VAL A 44 17.23 -24.26 -14.14
C VAL A 44 15.77 -24.36 -13.70
N VAL A 45 14.81 -24.22 -14.61
CA VAL A 45 13.38 -24.33 -14.32
C VAL A 45 13.00 -25.75 -13.87
N ALA A 46 13.58 -26.80 -14.46
CA ALA A 46 13.37 -28.17 -14.01
C ALA A 46 13.87 -28.40 -12.58
N CYS A 47 15.09 -27.94 -12.25
CA CYS A 47 15.61 -27.99 -10.88
C CYS A 47 14.75 -27.18 -9.90
N PHE A 48 14.25 -26.02 -10.33
CA PHE A 48 13.37 -25.19 -9.52
C PHE A 48 12.05 -25.91 -9.21
N ASN A 49 11.40 -26.48 -10.23
CA ASN A 49 10.16 -27.24 -10.08
C ASN A 49 10.33 -28.51 -9.25
N ASP A 50 11.45 -29.23 -9.41
CA ASP A 50 11.76 -30.39 -8.57
C ASP A 50 11.86 -29.98 -7.09
N ALA A 51 12.56 -28.88 -6.79
CA ALA A 51 12.65 -28.34 -5.44
C ALA A 51 11.29 -27.86 -4.90
N LEU A 52 10.46 -27.20 -5.73
CA LEU A 52 9.08 -26.84 -5.38
C LEU A 52 8.25 -28.08 -5.02
N SER A 53 8.33 -29.15 -5.80
CA SER A 53 7.57 -30.38 -5.56
C SER A 53 7.92 -31.05 -4.23
N ARG A 54 9.19 -30.91 -3.81
CA ARG A 54 9.72 -31.41 -2.53
C ARG A 54 9.53 -30.41 -1.38
N LYS A 55 9.00 -29.22 -1.65
CA LYS A 55 8.92 -28.09 -0.71
C LYS A 55 10.28 -27.73 -0.09
N ASP A 56 11.34 -27.87 -0.88
CA ASP A 56 12.72 -27.65 -0.46
C ASP A 56 13.16 -26.23 -0.83
N HIS A 57 12.82 -25.26 0.02
CA HIS A 57 13.18 -23.86 -0.19
C HIS A 57 14.70 -23.61 -0.13
N ALA A 58 15.45 -24.49 0.54
CA ALA A 58 16.91 -24.39 0.57
C ALA A 58 17.51 -24.77 -0.78
N ALA A 59 16.98 -25.82 -1.43
CA ALA A 59 17.36 -26.17 -2.79
C ALA A 59 17.01 -25.06 -3.79
N ILE A 60 15.83 -24.43 -3.67
CA ILE A 60 15.47 -23.26 -4.50
C ILE A 60 16.47 -22.12 -4.30
N ALA A 61 16.76 -21.75 -3.06
CA ALA A 61 17.70 -20.67 -2.75
C ALA A 61 19.12 -20.95 -3.27
N SER A 62 19.54 -22.22 -3.34
CA SER A 62 20.85 -22.61 -3.89
C SER A 62 21.00 -22.43 -5.40
N LEU A 63 19.89 -22.20 -6.11
CA LEU A 63 19.88 -21.84 -7.54
C LEU A 63 20.23 -20.38 -7.78
N PHE A 64 20.18 -19.53 -6.75
CA PHE A 64 20.48 -18.10 -6.85
C PHE A 64 21.96 -17.81 -6.64
N CYS A 65 22.45 -16.70 -7.22
CA CYS A 65 23.75 -16.13 -6.86
C CYS A 65 23.75 -15.81 -5.36
N LYS A 66 24.88 -16.00 -4.67
CA LYS A 66 24.88 -16.08 -3.20
C LYS A 66 24.37 -14.80 -2.50
N ASP A 67 25.05 -13.67 -2.75
CA ASP A 67 24.88 -12.43 -1.97
C ASP A 67 24.16 -11.31 -2.73
N ASN A 68 24.29 -11.25 -4.07
CA ASN A 68 23.73 -10.18 -4.91
C ASN A 68 22.65 -10.68 -5.86
N SER A 69 21.81 -11.60 -5.42
CA SER A 69 20.61 -12.03 -6.16
C SER A 69 19.34 -11.38 -5.65
N TYR A 70 18.30 -11.33 -6.48
CA TYR A 70 17.04 -10.68 -6.14
C TYR A 70 15.84 -11.53 -6.53
N TRP A 71 14.83 -11.53 -5.67
CA TRP A 71 13.46 -11.94 -6.01
C TRP A 71 12.53 -10.75 -5.83
N ARG A 72 11.99 -10.23 -6.92
CA ARG A 72 10.96 -9.20 -6.90
C ARG A 72 9.59 -9.84 -7.11
N ASP A 73 8.64 -9.61 -6.20
CA ASP A 73 7.31 -10.20 -6.22
C ASP A 73 6.23 -9.13 -6.16
N HIS A 74 5.37 -9.12 -7.18
CA HIS A 74 4.15 -8.32 -7.26
C HIS A 74 2.96 -9.27 -7.19
N LEU A 75 2.51 -9.53 -5.96
CA LEU A 75 1.31 -10.29 -5.60
C LEU A 75 1.35 -11.81 -5.80
N ALA A 76 2.42 -12.41 -6.32
CA ALA A 76 2.40 -13.84 -6.64
C ALA A 76 2.60 -14.72 -5.38
N LEU A 77 3.41 -14.29 -4.41
CA LEU A 77 3.68 -15.07 -3.19
C LEU A 77 3.19 -14.38 -1.91
N ALA A 78 3.01 -13.06 -1.96
CA ALA A 78 2.44 -12.26 -0.88
C ALA A 78 1.46 -11.23 -1.43
N TRP A 79 0.42 -10.85 -0.66
CA TRP A 79 -0.53 -9.80 -1.06
C TRP A 79 0.01 -8.37 -0.88
N GLU A 80 1.30 -8.19 -1.13
CA GLU A 80 2.11 -6.98 -0.92
C GLU A 80 3.21 -6.92 -1.99
N LEU A 81 3.74 -5.74 -2.29
CA LEU A 81 4.89 -5.60 -3.19
C LEU A 81 6.18 -5.87 -2.42
N ARG A 82 7.01 -6.79 -2.89
CA ARG A 82 8.23 -7.23 -2.19
C ARG A 82 9.43 -7.24 -3.14
N THR A 83 10.60 -6.81 -2.65
CA THR A 83 11.89 -7.08 -3.29
C THR A 83 12.82 -7.67 -2.24
N VAL A 84 13.22 -8.93 -2.43
CA VAL A 84 14.04 -9.69 -1.48
C VAL A 84 15.44 -9.89 -2.05
N LYS A 85 16.46 -9.52 -1.30
CA LYS A 85 17.87 -9.58 -1.72
C LYS A 85 18.64 -10.67 -0.98
N GLY A 86 19.40 -11.45 -1.74
CA GLY A 86 20.28 -12.50 -1.27
C GLY A 86 19.56 -13.84 -1.08
N SER A 87 20.27 -14.92 -1.42
CA SER A 87 19.76 -16.30 -1.36
C SER A 87 19.18 -16.69 0.01
N SER A 88 19.81 -16.27 1.10
CA SER A 88 19.34 -16.58 2.46
C SER A 88 18.00 -15.90 2.79
N SER A 89 17.84 -14.64 2.41
CA SER A 89 16.58 -13.90 2.59
C SER A 89 15.48 -14.43 1.68
N ILE A 90 15.83 -14.84 0.45
CA ILE A 90 14.89 -15.49 -0.48
C ILE A 90 14.33 -16.79 0.12
N LYS A 91 15.19 -17.61 0.74
CA LYS A 91 14.74 -18.82 1.45
C LYS A 91 13.74 -18.47 2.56
N GLN A 92 14.06 -17.47 3.38
CA GLN A 92 13.17 -17.01 4.46
C GLN A 92 11.85 -16.47 3.92
N TYR A 93 11.90 -15.75 2.79
CA TYR A 93 10.70 -15.25 2.14
C TYR A 93 9.78 -16.39 1.71
N LEU A 94 10.30 -17.39 0.99
CA LEU A 94 9.55 -18.60 0.59
C LEU A 94 8.99 -19.36 1.79
N ASP A 95 9.77 -19.48 2.87
CA ASP A 95 9.31 -20.07 4.13
C ASP A 95 8.19 -19.26 4.78
N SER A 96 8.08 -17.97 4.55
CA SER A 96 7.05 -17.12 5.17
C SER A 96 5.84 -16.86 4.26
N SER A 97 5.97 -17.12 2.95
CA SER A 97 4.95 -16.84 1.95
C SER A 97 3.63 -17.55 2.28
N LYS A 98 2.53 -16.79 2.25
CA LYS A 98 1.16 -17.31 2.46
C LYS A 98 0.60 -17.94 1.18
N VAL A 99 1.01 -17.43 0.02
CA VAL A 99 0.68 -18.00 -1.27
C VAL A 99 1.86 -18.86 -1.73
N GLN A 100 1.58 -20.11 -2.09
CA GLN A 100 2.62 -21.05 -2.51
C GLN A 100 2.74 -21.04 -4.02
N LEU A 101 3.96 -20.85 -4.52
CA LEU A 101 4.29 -21.09 -5.92
C LEU A 101 4.25 -22.60 -6.18
N THR A 102 3.49 -23.04 -7.18
CA THR A 102 3.28 -24.46 -7.46
C THR A 102 3.96 -24.92 -8.73
N LYS A 103 4.23 -24.01 -9.67
CA LYS A 103 4.81 -24.34 -10.97
C LYS A 103 5.46 -23.11 -11.61
N LEU A 104 6.58 -23.31 -12.28
CA LEU A 104 7.21 -22.38 -13.21
C LEU A 104 7.41 -23.03 -14.57
N GLU A 105 7.23 -22.28 -15.65
CA GLU A 105 7.53 -22.71 -17.01
C GLU A 105 8.25 -21.60 -17.77
N VAL A 106 9.13 -21.99 -18.69
CA VAL A 106 9.71 -21.05 -19.65
C VAL A 106 8.61 -20.63 -20.62
N SER A 107 8.41 -19.33 -20.81
CA SER A 107 7.41 -18.87 -21.79
C SER A 107 7.95 -19.01 -23.21
N THR A 108 7.18 -19.69 -24.06
CA THR A 108 7.45 -19.83 -25.50
C THR A 108 6.41 -19.09 -26.36
N SER A 109 5.72 -18.12 -25.76
CA SER A 109 4.61 -17.39 -26.40
C SER A 109 5.04 -16.43 -27.50
N SER A 110 6.30 -16.00 -27.50
CA SER A 110 6.93 -15.21 -28.56
C SER A 110 8.44 -15.40 -28.59
N GLU A 111 9.09 -15.04 -29.71
CA GLU A 111 10.56 -15.05 -29.82
C GLU A 111 11.22 -14.08 -28.82
N PHE A 112 10.58 -12.92 -28.55
CA PHE A 112 11.10 -11.95 -27.59
C PHE A 112 11.19 -12.52 -26.16
N ARG A 113 10.23 -13.39 -25.81
CA ARG A 113 10.07 -14.02 -24.50
C ARG A 113 10.94 -15.26 -24.29
N ALA A 114 11.42 -15.87 -25.38
CA ALA A 114 12.22 -17.09 -25.35
C ALA A 114 13.62 -16.88 -24.74
N PRO A 115 14.25 -17.94 -24.19
CA PRO A 115 15.63 -17.89 -23.72
C PRO A 115 16.63 -17.41 -24.74
N LYS A 116 17.35 -16.35 -24.37
CA LYS A 116 18.42 -15.77 -25.18
C LYS A 116 19.61 -15.39 -24.31
N PHE A 117 20.80 -15.69 -24.84
CA PHE A 117 22.03 -15.11 -24.31
C PHE A 117 22.14 -13.67 -24.81
N GLY A 118 22.33 -12.72 -23.90
CA GLY A 118 22.33 -11.30 -24.23
C GLY A 118 22.36 -10.41 -23.00
N ALA A 119 21.97 -9.16 -23.17
CA ALA A 119 21.91 -8.18 -22.10
C ALA A 119 20.96 -8.62 -20.98
N ILE A 120 21.45 -8.58 -19.73
CA ILE A 120 20.64 -8.70 -18.51
C ILE A 120 20.60 -7.37 -17.73
N ASP A 121 21.12 -6.31 -18.33
CA ASP A 121 21.07 -4.93 -17.86
C ASP A 121 20.58 -3.98 -18.97
N VAL A 122 20.29 -2.73 -18.60
CA VAL A 122 19.64 -1.76 -19.50
C VAL A 122 20.54 -1.36 -20.68
N LEU A 123 21.85 -1.20 -20.46
CA LEU A 123 22.79 -0.73 -21.48
C LEU A 123 23.51 -1.85 -22.25
N GLY A 124 23.33 -3.11 -21.85
CA GLY A 124 23.95 -4.27 -22.50
C GLY A 124 25.42 -4.52 -22.15
N ASP A 125 25.92 -3.88 -21.09
CA ASP A 125 27.27 -4.11 -20.58
C ASP A 125 27.42 -5.51 -19.95
N ILE A 126 26.33 -6.02 -19.39
CA ILE A 126 26.31 -7.28 -18.64
C ILE A 126 25.55 -8.33 -19.45
N LYS A 127 26.30 -9.33 -19.93
CA LYS A 127 25.75 -10.47 -20.67
C LYS A 127 25.43 -11.62 -19.72
N GLY A 128 24.27 -12.23 -19.94
CA GLY A 128 23.77 -13.40 -19.25
C GLY A 128 22.68 -14.08 -20.08
N ILE A 129 21.80 -14.85 -19.43
CA ILE A 129 20.63 -15.43 -20.10
C ILE A 129 19.37 -14.77 -19.55
N ASN A 130 18.56 -14.18 -20.42
CA ASN A 130 17.26 -13.58 -20.08
C ASN A 130 16.12 -14.38 -20.73
N PHE A 131 15.03 -14.58 -19.99
CA PHE A 131 13.79 -15.16 -20.51
C PHE A 131 12.59 -14.82 -19.64
N PHE A 132 11.41 -15.02 -20.21
CA PHE A 132 10.15 -14.86 -19.52
C PHE A 132 9.69 -16.20 -18.95
N ILE A 133 8.99 -16.12 -17.83
CA ILE A 133 8.43 -17.28 -17.14
C ILE A 133 6.92 -17.13 -17.01
N GLU A 134 6.22 -18.25 -17.08
CA GLU A 134 4.84 -18.40 -16.67
C GLU A 134 4.81 -19.09 -15.31
N LEU A 135 3.92 -18.66 -14.42
CA LEU A 135 3.87 -19.15 -13.05
C LEU A 135 2.46 -19.50 -12.61
N GLU A 136 2.34 -20.57 -11.84
CA GLU A 136 1.12 -20.90 -11.13
C GLU A 136 1.35 -20.88 -9.62
N THR A 137 0.36 -20.37 -8.90
CA THR A 137 0.34 -20.36 -7.44
C THR A 137 -0.91 -21.06 -6.93
N THR A 138 -1.02 -21.23 -5.60
CA THR A 138 -2.23 -21.77 -4.98
C THR A 138 -3.48 -20.92 -5.23
N VAL A 139 -3.33 -19.62 -5.54
CA VAL A 139 -4.47 -18.70 -5.69
C VAL A 139 -4.69 -18.23 -7.13
N GLY A 140 -3.69 -18.33 -8.01
CA GLY A 140 -3.76 -17.69 -9.32
C GLY A 140 -2.70 -18.13 -10.31
N ARG A 141 -2.66 -17.40 -11.43
CA ARG A 141 -1.66 -17.55 -12.49
C ARG A 141 -1.02 -16.20 -12.80
N GLY A 142 0.22 -16.25 -13.24
CA GLY A 142 1.04 -15.07 -13.43
C GLY A 142 2.11 -15.27 -14.49
N GLU A 143 2.94 -14.26 -14.61
CA GLU A 143 4.11 -14.27 -15.47
C GLU A 143 5.25 -13.48 -14.84
N GLY A 144 6.43 -13.54 -15.44
CA GLY A 144 7.62 -12.97 -14.85
C GLY A 144 8.80 -12.94 -15.79
N VAL A 145 9.93 -12.46 -15.29
CA VAL A 145 11.21 -12.40 -16.01
C VAL A 145 12.29 -13.03 -15.14
N MET A 146 13.15 -13.84 -15.73
CA MET A 146 14.30 -14.44 -15.07
C MET A 146 15.59 -14.05 -15.81
N ASN A 147 16.58 -13.61 -15.05
CA ASN A 147 17.94 -13.34 -15.53
C ASN A 147 18.91 -14.29 -14.83
N LEU A 148 19.72 -14.99 -15.63
CA LEU A 148 20.78 -15.88 -15.16
C LEU A 148 22.15 -15.26 -15.43
N ALA A 149 23.07 -15.51 -14.50
CA ALA A 149 24.48 -15.14 -14.60
C ALA A 149 25.37 -16.35 -14.30
N GLU A 150 26.62 -16.31 -14.79
CA GLU A 150 27.62 -17.32 -14.44
C GLU A 150 28.28 -16.99 -13.10
N GLU A 151 28.26 -17.93 -12.17
CA GLU A 151 28.96 -17.87 -10.88
C GLU A 151 29.76 -19.17 -10.71
N ASN A 152 31.09 -19.08 -10.65
CA ASN A 152 31.99 -20.23 -10.53
C ASN A 152 31.80 -21.32 -11.61
N GLY A 153 31.45 -20.92 -12.85
CA GLY A 153 31.23 -21.83 -13.97
C GLY A 153 29.85 -22.49 -14.01
N GLU A 154 28.94 -22.11 -13.10
CA GLU A 154 27.54 -22.54 -13.10
C GLU A 154 26.60 -21.38 -13.43
N TRP A 155 25.51 -21.68 -14.14
CA TRP A 155 24.42 -20.72 -14.35
C TRP A 155 23.52 -20.65 -13.12
N LYS A 156 23.42 -19.47 -12.52
CA LYS A 156 22.63 -19.17 -11.33
C LYS A 156 21.63 -18.05 -11.61
N ILE A 157 20.53 -18.04 -10.87
CA ILE A 157 19.54 -16.97 -10.92
C ILE A 157 20.14 -15.71 -10.30
N PHE A 158 20.27 -14.66 -11.10
CA PHE A 158 20.64 -13.32 -10.63
C PHE A 158 19.39 -12.56 -10.18
N THR A 159 18.37 -12.49 -11.04
CA THR A 159 17.07 -11.92 -10.67
C THR A 159 15.94 -12.82 -11.13
N ILE A 160 14.91 -12.97 -10.29
CA ILE A 160 13.59 -13.45 -10.70
C ILE A 160 12.56 -12.39 -10.36
N TYR A 161 11.63 -12.16 -11.28
CA TYR A 161 10.47 -11.33 -11.09
C TYR A 161 9.20 -12.17 -11.23
N THR A 162 8.23 -12.02 -10.31
CA THR A 162 6.94 -12.71 -10.35
C THR A 162 5.77 -11.72 -10.23
N LEU A 163 4.85 -11.76 -11.20
CA LEU A 163 3.63 -10.93 -11.23
C LEU A 163 2.39 -11.81 -11.26
N LEU A 164 1.46 -11.60 -10.33
CA LEU A 164 0.12 -12.19 -10.43
C LEU A 164 -0.69 -11.49 -11.54
N LYS A 165 -1.24 -12.27 -12.49
CA LYS A 165 -2.05 -11.75 -13.60
C LYS A 165 -3.53 -11.98 -13.43
N GLU A 166 -3.90 -13.13 -12.86
CA GLU A 166 -5.29 -13.55 -12.66
C GLU A 166 -5.45 -14.42 -11.40
N LEU A 167 -6.67 -14.48 -10.88
CA LEU A 167 -7.05 -15.36 -9.77
C LEU A 167 -7.81 -16.58 -10.32
N LYS A 168 -7.47 -17.77 -9.82
CA LYS A 168 -8.12 -19.02 -10.20
C LYS A 168 -9.60 -18.95 -9.79
N GLY A 169 -10.52 -19.24 -10.72
CA GLY A 169 -11.97 -19.16 -10.48
C GLY A 169 -12.58 -17.76 -10.63
N HIS A 170 -11.76 -16.73 -10.83
CA HIS A 170 -12.19 -15.34 -11.04
C HIS A 170 -11.50 -14.72 -12.25
N GLU A 171 -11.26 -15.54 -13.28
CA GLU A 171 -10.59 -15.11 -14.49
C GLU A 171 -11.45 -14.13 -15.30
N GLU A 172 -10.79 -13.20 -16.01
CA GLU A 172 -11.48 -12.24 -16.87
C GLU A 172 -12.28 -12.94 -17.99
N PRO A 173 -13.40 -12.33 -18.47
CA PRO A 173 -14.31 -12.91 -19.46
C PRO A 173 -13.74 -12.85 -20.90
N LEU A 174 -12.59 -13.47 -21.11
CA LEU A 174 -11.86 -13.52 -22.38
C LEU A 174 -12.10 -14.83 -23.14
N GLY A 175 -11.90 -14.82 -24.46
CA GLY A 175 -12.03 -16.01 -25.31
C GLY A 175 -13.38 -16.73 -25.16
N HIS A 176 -13.35 -18.00 -24.76
CA HIS A 176 -14.55 -18.80 -24.53
C HIS A 176 -15.39 -18.36 -23.31
N ARG A 177 -14.86 -17.49 -22.43
CA ARG A 177 -15.57 -16.90 -21.28
C ARG A 177 -16.29 -15.59 -21.62
N ARG A 178 -16.22 -15.11 -22.88
CA ARG A 178 -16.90 -13.87 -23.30
C ARG A 178 -18.40 -13.95 -23.06
N THR A 179 -18.96 -12.82 -22.63
CA THR A 179 -20.42 -12.67 -22.53
C THR A 179 -21.06 -12.81 -23.92
N LYS A 180 -22.20 -13.49 -24.01
CA LYS A 180 -22.87 -13.76 -25.29
C LYS A 180 -23.61 -12.54 -25.87
N GLY A 181 -23.68 -11.43 -25.14
CA GLY A 181 -24.37 -10.19 -25.53
C GLY A 181 -25.90 -10.27 -25.55
N VAL A 182 -26.48 -11.40 -25.94
CA VAL A 182 -27.93 -11.63 -25.98
C VAL A 182 -28.28 -13.08 -25.61
N LYS A 183 -29.43 -13.26 -24.96
CA LYS A 183 -30.05 -14.58 -24.75
C LYS A 183 -31.01 -14.86 -25.93
N HIS A 184 -30.69 -15.86 -26.76
CA HIS A 184 -31.56 -16.27 -27.86
C HIS A 184 -32.88 -16.88 -27.35
N GLY A 185 -33.97 -16.75 -28.12
CA GLY A 185 -35.33 -17.22 -27.78
C GLY A 185 -36.35 -16.08 -27.68
N GLY A 186 -37.60 -16.39 -27.33
CA GLY A 186 -38.61 -15.40 -26.95
C GLY A 186 -38.63 -15.24 -25.43
N ASP A 187 -38.58 -14.00 -24.94
CA ASP A 187 -38.64 -13.67 -23.51
C ASP A 187 -39.42 -12.35 -23.38
N PRO A 188 -40.66 -12.37 -22.85
CA PRO A 188 -41.51 -11.19 -22.79
C PRO A 188 -40.98 -10.11 -21.83
N ASP A 189 -40.09 -10.47 -20.90
CA ASP A 189 -39.50 -9.55 -19.92
C ASP A 189 -38.07 -9.11 -20.33
N ARG A 190 -37.67 -9.37 -21.58
CA ARG A 190 -36.33 -9.06 -22.08
C ARG A 190 -36.06 -7.57 -22.07
N LYS A 191 -35.02 -7.18 -21.34
CA LYS A 191 -34.37 -5.88 -21.47
C LYS A 191 -33.41 -5.87 -22.66
N THR A 192 -33.43 -4.79 -23.42
CA THR A 192 -32.41 -4.45 -24.40
C THR A 192 -31.09 -4.15 -23.70
N TRP A 193 -29.97 -4.24 -24.43
CA TRP A 193 -28.67 -3.82 -23.91
C TRP A 193 -28.71 -2.38 -23.36
N LYS A 194 -29.42 -1.47 -24.06
CA LYS A 194 -29.56 -0.08 -23.64
C LYS A 194 -30.30 0.05 -22.32
N GLU A 195 -31.44 -0.63 -22.14
CA GLU A 195 -32.19 -0.59 -20.87
C GLU A 195 -31.38 -1.18 -19.70
N THR A 196 -30.62 -2.26 -19.95
CA THR A 196 -29.71 -2.81 -18.94
C THR A 196 -28.59 -1.83 -18.58
N ARG A 197 -27.97 -1.20 -19.58
CA ARG A 197 -26.89 -0.23 -19.37
C ARG A 197 -27.36 1.03 -18.66
N ASP A 198 -28.54 1.55 -19.01
CA ASP A 198 -29.12 2.72 -18.38
C ASP A 198 -29.49 2.43 -16.91
N ALA A 199 -30.09 1.27 -16.63
CA ALA A 199 -30.38 0.84 -15.26
C ALA A 199 -29.12 0.64 -14.40
N GLU A 200 -28.05 0.07 -14.98
CA GLU A 200 -26.74 -0.08 -14.29
C GLU A 200 -26.15 1.29 -13.92
N LYS A 201 -26.30 2.31 -14.76
CA LYS A 201 -25.76 3.65 -14.47
C LYS A 201 -26.54 4.40 -13.39
N GLU A 202 -27.86 4.26 -13.36
CA GLU A 202 -28.73 5.04 -12.47
C GLU A 202 -28.80 4.49 -11.04
N GLY A 203 -28.83 3.16 -10.90
CA GLY A 203 -29.12 2.46 -9.64
C GLY A 203 -27.96 1.64 -9.07
N ILE A 204 -26.70 1.98 -9.40
CA ILE A 204 -25.55 1.24 -8.89
C ILE A 204 -25.36 1.43 -7.38
N ASP A 205 -25.31 0.33 -6.64
CA ASP A 205 -24.75 0.25 -5.30
C ASP A 205 -23.31 -0.29 -5.42
N PRO A 206 -22.30 0.59 -5.42
CA PRO A 206 -20.94 0.19 -5.74
C PRO A 206 -20.30 -0.57 -4.58
N ARG A 207 -19.62 -1.68 -4.89
CA ARG A 207 -18.68 -2.28 -3.94
C ARG A 207 -17.44 -1.40 -3.78
N VAL A 208 -17.00 -0.79 -4.88
CA VAL A 208 -15.85 0.12 -4.94
C VAL A 208 -16.29 1.48 -5.46
N LEU A 209 -16.09 2.53 -4.65
CA LEU A 209 -16.25 3.91 -5.09
C LEU A 209 -14.89 4.49 -5.50
N ILE A 210 -14.78 5.02 -6.70
CA ILE A 210 -13.54 5.55 -7.26
C ILE A 210 -13.68 7.08 -7.37
N LEU A 211 -12.76 7.81 -6.74
CA LEU A 211 -12.79 9.27 -6.71
C LEU A 211 -11.90 9.84 -7.81
N GLY A 212 -12.51 10.31 -8.90
CA GLY A 212 -11.84 10.85 -10.08
C GLY A 212 -11.97 9.93 -11.29
N ALA A 213 -12.32 10.52 -12.44
CA ALA A 213 -12.49 9.86 -13.74
C ALA A 213 -11.38 10.26 -14.75
N GLY A 214 -10.16 10.51 -14.24
CA GLY A 214 -8.93 10.61 -15.05
C GLY A 214 -8.29 9.22 -15.27
N GLN A 215 -7.07 9.16 -15.82
CA GLN A 215 -6.44 7.88 -16.18
C GLN A 215 -6.36 6.89 -15.00
N GLY A 216 -6.05 7.36 -13.78
CA GLY A 216 -5.97 6.50 -12.60
C GLY A 216 -7.32 5.81 -12.32
N GLY A 217 -8.41 6.57 -12.33
CA GLY A 217 -9.75 6.03 -12.09
C GLY A 217 -10.24 5.13 -13.22
N LEU A 218 -10.01 5.55 -14.47
CA LEU A 218 -10.43 4.80 -15.66
C LEU A 218 -9.74 3.43 -15.77
N THR A 219 -8.44 3.37 -15.49
CA THR A 219 -7.68 2.12 -15.56
C THR A 219 -8.11 1.12 -14.49
N VAL A 220 -8.24 1.55 -13.23
CA VAL A 220 -8.69 0.64 -12.15
C VAL A 220 -10.17 0.26 -12.31
N ALA A 221 -11.04 1.15 -12.77
CA ALA A 221 -12.44 0.83 -13.05
C ALA A 221 -12.57 -0.23 -14.15
N ALA A 222 -11.77 -0.12 -15.22
CA ALA A 222 -11.75 -1.11 -16.28
C ALA A 222 -11.31 -2.49 -15.77
N ARG A 223 -10.24 -2.55 -14.94
CA ARG A 223 -9.78 -3.79 -14.32
C ARG A 223 -10.85 -4.41 -13.42
N LEU A 224 -11.49 -3.60 -12.57
CA LEU A 224 -12.57 -4.06 -11.69
C LEU A 224 -13.80 -4.56 -12.45
N LYS A 225 -14.17 -3.90 -13.57
CA LYS A 225 -15.24 -4.36 -14.47
C LYS A 225 -14.94 -5.76 -15.02
N MET A 226 -13.71 -6.00 -15.48
CA MET A 226 -13.31 -7.32 -16.00
C MET A 226 -13.23 -8.40 -14.92
N LEU A 227 -12.98 -8.02 -13.67
CA LEU A 227 -13.01 -8.92 -12.50
C LEU A 227 -14.41 -9.08 -11.87
N GLY A 228 -15.44 -8.49 -12.48
CA GLY A 228 -16.82 -8.56 -12.01
C GLY A 228 -17.06 -7.86 -10.67
N VAL A 229 -16.23 -6.88 -10.29
CA VAL A 229 -16.41 -6.11 -9.05
C VAL A 229 -17.21 -4.84 -9.36
N PRO A 230 -18.41 -4.63 -8.78
CA PRO A 230 -19.22 -3.44 -9.03
C PRO A 230 -18.49 -2.16 -8.59
N ALA A 231 -18.18 -1.30 -9.56
CA ALA A 231 -17.47 -0.05 -9.32
C ALA A 231 -18.20 1.15 -9.91
N LEU A 232 -18.19 2.26 -9.17
CA LEU A 232 -18.69 3.56 -9.62
C LEU A 232 -17.58 4.59 -9.50
N MET A 233 -17.29 5.30 -10.58
CA MET A 233 -16.46 6.51 -10.55
C MET A 233 -17.34 7.74 -10.30
N ILE A 234 -16.84 8.69 -9.52
CA ILE A 234 -17.41 10.03 -9.42
C ILE A 234 -16.35 11.08 -9.81
N ASP A 235 -16.76 12.13 -10.50
CA ASP A 235 -15.89 13.24 -10.88
C ASP A 235 -16.61 14.58 -10.76
N GLN A 236 -15.88 15.61 -10.33
CA GLN A 236 -16.44 16.97 -10.18
C GLN A 236 -16.59 17.68 -11.53
N ASN A 237 -15.85 17.25 -12.54
CA ASN A 237 -15.95 17.81 -13.88
C ASN A 237 -17.25 17.42 -14.56
N LYS A 238 -17.67 18.24 -15.52
CA LYS A 238 -18.91 18.03 -16.27
C LYS A 238 -18.80 16.86 -17.25
N ARG A 239 -17.61 16.66 -17.81
CA ARG A 239 -17.32 15.58 -18.77
C ARG A 239 -16.05 14.85 -18.38
N VAL A 240 -16.03 13.55 -18.64
CA VAL A 240 -14.80 12.74 -18.57
C VAL A 240 -13.75 13.37 -19.48
N GLY A 241 -12.49 13.41 -19.03
CA GLY A 241 -11.37 14.02 -19.75
C GLY A 241 -11.21 15.54 -19.53
N ASP A 242 -12.16 16.23 -18.88
CA ASP A 242 -12.05 17.67 -18.60
C ASP A 242 -10.84 18.03 -17.74
N ASN A 243 -10.34 17.09 -16.93
CA ASN A 243 -9.10 17.22 -16.19
C ASN A 243 -7.89 17.49 -17.11
N TRP A 244 -7.93 17.02 -18.37
CA TRP A 244 -6.97 17.33 -19.42
C TRP A 244 -7.45 18.48 -20.31
N ARG A 245 -8.71 18.45 -20.76
CA ARG A 245 -9.31 19.43 -21.67
C ARG A 245 -9.17 20.88 -21.15
N LYS A 246 -9.25 21.09 -19.83
CA LYS A 246 -9.14 22.41 -19.17
C LYS A 246 -7.71 22.88 -18.86
N ARG A 247 -6.69 22.07 -19.14
CA ARG A 247 -5.28 22.48 -18.97
C ARG A 247 -4.91 23.54 -19.99
N TYR A 248 -3.77 24.21 -19.76
CA TYR A 248 -3.27 25.28 -20.63
C TYR A 248 -3.17 24.85 -22.10
N ARG A 249 -3.42 25.80 -23.00
CA ARG A 249 -3.66 25.57 -24.44
C ARG A 249 -2.63 24.69 -25.13
N GLN A 250 -1.34 24.87 -24.84
CA GLN A 250 -0.24 24.22 -25.55
C GLN A 250 0.14 22.83 -25.00
N LEU A 251 -0.53 22.34 -23.95
CA LEU A 251 -0.11 21.08 -23.30
C LEU A 251 -0.19 19.89 -24.26
N VAL A 252 0.97 19.25 -24.42
CA VAL A 252 1.16 17.93 -25.01
C VAL A 252 1.81 17.04 -23.94
N LEU A 253 1.52 15.74 -23.95
CA LEU A 253 2.24 14.80 -23.08
C LEU A 253 3.72 14.78 -23.46
N HIS A 254 4.59 14.73 -22.44
CA HIS A 254 6.04 14.62 -22.61
C HIS A 254 6.48 13.15 -22.77
N ASP A 255 5.62 12.23 -22.34
CA ASP A 255 5.81 10.79 -22.50
C ASP A 255 5.43 10.39 -23.94
N PRO A 256 6.22 9.54 -24.61
CA PRO A 256 5.93 9.10 -25.97
C PRO A 256 4.87 7.98 -25.99
N VAL A 257 4.17 7.85 -27.12
CA VAL A 257 3.05 6.92 -27.32
C VAL A 257 3.38 5.46 -27.05
N TRP A 258 4.64 5.04 -27.24
CA TRP A 258 5.05 3.65 -26.99
C TRP A 258 5.12 3.32 -25.49
N TYR A 259 5.34 4.35 -24.65
CA TYR A 259 5.27 4.24 -23.20
C TYR A 259 3.83 4.43 -22.70
N ASP A 260 3.08 5.32 -23.36
CA ASP A 260 1.73 5.72 -22.98
C ASP A 260 0.64 4.86 -23.63
N HIS A 261 -0.05 4.05 -22.83
CA HIS A 261 -1.20 3.25 -23.25
C HIS A 261 -2.14 3.00 -22.08
N MET A 262 -3.41 2.69 -22.39
CA MET A 262 -4.44 2.28 -21.43
C MET A 262 -4.64 0.75 -21.51
N PRO A 263 -5.06 0.08 -20.42
CA PRO A 263 -5.34 -1.34 -20.46
C PRO A 263 -6.54 -1.64 -21.36
N TYR A 264 -6.55 -2.81 -22.01
CA TYR A 264 -7.62 -3.31 -22.90
C TYR A 264 -7.83 -2.58 -24.22
N VAL A 265 -7.71 -1.26 -24.26
CA VAL A 265 -7.85 -0.44 -25.48
C VAL A 265 -6.59 0.40 -25.66
N PRO A 266 -5.62 -0.07 -26.48
CA PRO A 266 -4.40 0.69 -26.76
C PRO A 266 -4.71 1.91 -27.64
N PHE A 267 -3.77 2.85 -27.72
CA PHE A 267 -3.87 3.91 -28.72
C PHE A 267 -3.74 3.31 -30.14
N PRO A 268 -4.47 3.83 -31.13
CA PRO A 268 -4.32 3.41 -32.53
C PRO A 268 -2.89 3.60 -33.06
N ALA A 269 -2.47 2.78 -34.03
CA ALA A 269 -1.11 2.84 -34.58
C ALA A 269 -0.73 4.18 -35.24
N HIS A 270 -1.70 5.01 -35.66
CA HIS A 270 -1.46 6.34 -36.23
C HIS A 270 -1.50 7.47 -35.19
N TRP A 271 -1.57 7.13 -33.90
CA TRP A 271 -1.64 8.11 -32.83
C TRP A 271 -0.34 8.94 -32.77
N PRO A 272 -0.42 10.25 -32.48
CA PRO A 272 0.79 11.08 -32.38
C PRO A 272 1.76 10.55 -31.33
N VAL A 273 3.07 10.64 -31.59
CA VAL A 273 4.10 10.24 -30.63
C VAL A 273 3.92 10.97 -29.31
N PHE A 274 3.70 12.29 -29.35
CA PHE A 274 3.36 13.09 -28.18
C PHE A 274 1.91 13.53 -28.25
N THR A 275 1.10 13.14 -27.27
CA THR A 275 -0.36 13.27 -27.33
C THR A 275 -0.84 14.65 -26.88
N PRO A 276 -1.58 15.43 -27.70
CA PRO A 276 -2.19 16.68 -27.25
C PRO A 276 -3.28 16.46 -26.19
N LYS A 277 -3.39 17.36 -25.21
CA LYS A 277 -4.35 17.25 -24.09
C LYS A 277 -5.80 16.97 -24.52
N ASP A 278 -6.25 17.60 -25.61
CA ASP A 278 -7.63 17.51 -26.07
C ASP A 278 -7.91 16.15 -26.72
N LYS A 279 -6.93 15.62 -27.47
CA LYS A 279 -7.03 14.29 -28.09
C LYS A 279 -7.11 13.19 -27.02
N LEU A 280 -6.33 13.33 -25.95
CA LEU A 280 -6.39 12.43 -24.80
C LEU A 280 -7.75 12.50 -24.09
N ALA A 281 -8.30 13.70 -23.91
CA ALA A 281 -9.60 13.90 -23.27
C ALA A 281 -10.73 13.21 -24.05
N GLU A 282 -10.75 13.33 -25.38
CA GLU A 282 -11.72 12.62 -26.23
C GLU A 282 -11.51 11.10 -26.19
N PHE A 283 -10.27 10.62 -26.11
CA PHE A 283 -9.99 9.19 -25.93
C PHE A 283 -10.58 8.65 -24.63
N PHE A 284 -10.46 9.38 -23.51
CA PHE A 284 -11.03 8.95 -22.23
C PHE A 284 -12.55 8.82 -22.27
N GLU A 285 -13.23 9.74 -22.94
CA GLU A 285 -14.68 9.67 -23.11
C GLU A 285 -15.08 8.46 -23.98
N ALA A 286 -14.34 8.19 -25.05
CA ALA A 286 -14.53 6.98 -25.86
C ALA A 286 -14.27 5.70 -25.06
N TYR A 287 -13.21 5.68 -24.24
CA TYR A 287 -12.80 4.55 -23.41
C TYR A 287 -13.89 4.14 -22.41
N VAL A 288 -14.53 5.12 -21.74
CA VAL A 288 -15.67 4.88 -20.84
C VAL A 288 -16.84 4.21 -21.56
N ASN A 289 -17.13 4.65 -22.79
CA ASN A 289 -18.23 4.10 -23.58
C ASN A 289 -17.91 2.68 -24.09
N LEU A 290 -16.71 2.46 -24.64
CA LEU A 290 -16.28 1.17 -25.18
C LEU A 290 -16.25 0.07 -24.12
N LEU A 291 -15.83 0.39 -22.90
CA LEU A 291 -15.71 -0.57 -21.79
C LEU A 291 -16.90 -0.54 -20.83
N GLU A 292 -17.96 0.19 -21.16
CA GLU A 292 -19.20 0.25 -20.38
C GLU A 292 -18.95 0.61 -18.89
N LEU A 293 -18.08 1.60 -18.65
CA LEU A 293 -17.70 2.02 -17.30
C LEU A 293 -18.74 2.97 -16.69
N ASN A 294 -18.94 2.87 -15.37
CA ASN A 294 -19.91 3.69 -14.63
C ASN A 294 -19.25 4.95 -14.09
N VAL A 295 -19.75 6.12 -14.50
CA VAL A 295 -19.25 7.43 -14.06
C VAL A 295 -20.43 8.35 -13.74
N TRP A 296 -20.42 8.96 -12.56
CA TRP A 296 -21.22 10.15 -12.26
C TRP A 296 -20.34 11.40 -12.32
N ASN A 297 -20.53 12.18 -13.38
CA ASN A 297 -19.88 13.49 -13.55
C ASN A 297 -20.60 14.55 -12.68
N SER A 298 -20.03 15.74 -12.59
CA SER A 298 -20.56 16.86 -11.78
C SER A 298 -20.92 16.48 -10.34
N THR A 299 -20.19 15.51 -9.77
CA THR A 299 -20.52 14.88 -8.48
C THR A 299 -19.38 15.09 -7.49
N SER A 300 -19.70 15.51 -6.26
CA SER A 300 -18.73 15.74 -5.18
C SER A 300 -19.15 15.02 -3.90
N ILE A 301 -18.18 14.56 -3.12
CA ILE A 301 -18.44 14.06 -1.77
C ILE A 301 -18.78 15.24 -0.86
N THR A 302 -19.81 15.07 -0.04
CA THR A 302 -20.19 16.02 1.01
C THR A 302 -19.93 15.48 2.41
N SER A 303 -20.02 14.15 2.60
CA SER A 303 -19.65 13.50 3.86
C SER A 303 -19.23 12.04 3.67
N THR A 304 -18.40 11.57 4.59
CA THR A 304 -17.93 10.17 4.66
C THR A 304 -17.89 9.72 6.12
N SER A 305 -18.22 8.45 6.36
CA SER A 305 -17.98 7.78 7.64
C SER A 305 -17.62 6.32 7.41
N TRP A 306 -16.80 5.77 8.31
CA TRP A 306 -16.39 4.37 8.28
C TRP A 306 -17.03 3.60 9.43
N ASP A 307 -17.67 2.48 9.12
CA ASP A 307 -18.20 1.54 10.11
C ASP A 307 -17.19 0.40 10.30
N GLU A 308 -16.47 0.43 11.42
CA GLU A 308 -15.47 -0.60 11.74
C GLU A 308 -16.09 -2.00 11.85
N SER A 309 -17.30 -2.10 12.41
CA SER A 309 -17.96 -3.39 12.59
C SER A 309 -18.28 -4.03 11.24
N LYS A 310 -18.84 -3.25 10.31
CA LYS A 310 -19.24 -3.72 8.97
C LYS A 310 -18.10 -3.73 7.96
N ARG A 311 -16.97 -3.07 8.29
CA ARG A 311 -15.88 -2.74 7.36
C ARG A 311 -16.42 -2.10 6.08
N GLN A 312 -17.24 -1.07 6.23
CA GLN A 312 -17.95 -0.46 5.13
C GLN A 312 -18.03 1.06 5.32
N TRP A 313 -17.93 1.80 4.21
CA TRP A 313 -18.14 3.24 4.20
C TRP A 313 -19.62 3.58 4.09
N THR A 314 -19.99 4.74 4.62
CA THR A 314 -21.18 5.47 4.20
C THR A 314 -20.70 6.79 3.59
N VAL A 315 -20.99 7.01 2.31
CA VAL A 315 -20.54 8.18 1.55
C VAL A 315 -21.75 8.90 1.00
N THR A 316 -21.90 10.18 1.35
CA THR A 316 -22.91 11.05 0.75
C THR A 316 -22.26 11.89 -0.34
N VAL A 317 -22.90 11.91 -1.50
CA VAL A 317 -22.49 12.65 -2.69
C VAL A 317 -23.58 13.62 -3.12
N GLU A 318 -23.16 14.77 -3.63
CA GLU A 318 -24.00 15.75 -4.30
C GLU A 318 -23.74 15.69 -5.80
N HIS A 319 -24.78 15.35 -6.58
CA HIS A 319 -24.75 15.35 -8.03
C HIS A 319 -25.47 16.60 -8.56
N ARG A 320 -24.73 17.45 -9.28
CA ARG A 320 -25.27 18.66 -9.92
C ARG A 320 -25.80 18.35 -11.31
N LYS A 321 -27.09 18.62 -11.53
CA LYS A 321 -27.79 18.42 -12.81
C LYS A 321 -27.53 19.59 -13.76
N SER A 322 -27.79 19.36 -15.04
CA SER A 322 -27.59 20.34 -16.10
C SER A 322 -28.49 21.58 -15.96
N ASP A 323 -29.63 21.45 -15.30
CA ASP A 323 -30.58 22.54 -15.02
C ASP A 323 -30.20 23.39 -13.79
N GLY A 324 -29.07 23.07 -13.14
CA GLY A 324 -28.58 23.76 -11.94
C GLY A 324 -29.14 23.21 -10.62
N SER A 325 -30.08 22.25 -10.66
CA SER A 325 -30.54 21.55 -9.46
C SER A 325 -29.48 20.57 -8.95
N SER A 326 -29.55 20.20 -7.67
CA SER A 326 -28.64 19.24 -7.05
C SER A 326 -29.42 18.08 -6.42
N GLU A 327 -28.89 16.88 -6.54
CA GLU A 327 -29.44 15.66 -5.97
C GLU A 327 -28.44 15.05 -4.99
N ILE A 328 -28.89 14.77 -3.78
CA ILE A 328 -28.08 14.10 -2.76
C ILE A 328 -28.32 12.59 -2.84
N ARG A 329 -27.25 11.80 -2.89
CA ARG A 329 -27.29 10.34 -2.87
C ARG A 329 -26.34 9.83 -1.80
N THR A 330 -26.66 8.68 -1.22
CA THR A 330 -25.78 7.97 -0.29
C THR A 330 -25.47 6.59 -0.85
N VAL A 331 -24.20 6.20 -0.80
CA VAL A 331 -23.71 4.88 -1.24
C VAL A 331 -22.88 4.22 -0.13
N HIS A 332 -22.80 2.89 -0.17
CA HIS A 332 -22.17 2.11 0.90
C HIS A 332 -21.03 1.19 0.41
N PRO A 333 -19.94 1.74 -0.16
CA PRO A 333 -18.86 0.92 -0.67
C PRO A 333 -18.05 0.28 0.46
N ARG A 334 -17.45 -0.89 0.22
CA ARG A 334 -16.43 -1.45 1.13
C ARG A 334 -15.06 -0.83 0.87
N HIS A 335 -14.81 -0.43 -0.37
CA HIS A 335 -13.55 0.16 -0.79
C HIS A 335 -13.77 1.53 -1.42
N ILE A 336 -12.92 2.48 -1.06
CA ILE A 336 -12.75 3.73 -1.77
C ILE A 336 -11.37 3.74 -2.41
N VAL A 337 -11.30 4.03 -3.71
CA VAL A 337 -10.05 4.29 -4.42
C VAL A 337 -9.95 5.79 -4.67
N GLN A 338 -9.05 6.47 -3.96
CA GLN A 338 -8.73 7.87 -4.23
C GLN A 338 -7.87 7.95 -5.51
N ALA A 339 -8.52 8.25 -6.63
CA ALA A 339 -7.92 8.42 -7.96
C ALA A 339 -7.86 9.89 -8.40
N THR A 340 -7.68 10.80 -7.43
CA THR A 340 -7.69 12.26 -7.63
C THR A 340 -6.41 12.81 -8.26
N GLY A 341 -5.44 11.93 -8.52
CA GLY A 341 -4.18 12.22 -9.22
C GLY A 341 -3.03 12.61 -8.30
N HIS A 342 -1.84 12.06 -8.57
CA HIS A 342 -0.57 12.49 -7.94
C HIS A 342 -0.29 13.99 -8.18
N SER A 343 -0.78 14.50 -9.31
CA SER A 343 -0.75 15.91 -9.68
C SER A 343 -2.17 16.53 -9.67
N GLY A 344 -2.91 16.27 -8.58
CA GLY A 344 -4.29 16.73 -8.39
C GLY A 344 -4.40 18.04 -7.61
N GLU A 345 -4.21 17.98 -6.29
CA GLU A 345 -4.37 19.14 -5.40
C GLU A 345 -3.24 20.16 -5.57
N LYS A 346 -3.58 21.38 -6.00
CA LYS A 346 -2.56 22.42 -6.27
C LYS A 346 -1.77 22.82 -5.02
N ASN A 347 -0.46 22.92 -5.15
CA ASN A 347 0.39 23.47 -4.09
C ASN A 347 0.52 24.99 -4.27
N PHE A 348 -0.56 25.72 -4.01
CA PHE A 348 -0.59 27.17 -4.17
C PHE A 348 -0.10 27.87 -2.90
N PRO A 349 0.99 28.66 -2.94
CA PRO A 349 1.52 29.29 -1.75
C PRO A 349 0.61 30.40 -1.23
N LYS A 350 0.60 30.59 0.09
CA LYS A 350 0.02 31.77 0.74
C LYS A 350 1.16 32.67 1.20
N MET A 351 1.18 33.91 0.73
CA MET A 351 2.19 34.90 1.10
C MET A 351 1.58 36.29 1.17
N LYS A 352 2.27 37.20 1.84
CA LYS A 352 1.84 38.58 2.05
C LYS A 352 1.62 39.31 0.72
N GLY A 353 0.55 40.08 0.62
CA GLY A 353 0.29 41.04 -0.46
C GLY A 353 -0.35 40.46 -1.72
N MET A 354 -0.65 39.16 -1.78
CA MET A 354 -1.29 38.52 -2.95
C MET A 354 -2.65 39.17 -3.28
N GLU A 355 -3.41 39.55 -2.27
CA GLU A 355 -4.72 40.21 -2.36
C GLU A 355 -4.64 41.66 -2.88
N THR A 356 -3.46 42.27 -2.87
CA THR A 356 -3.25 43.65 -3.32
C THR A 356 -2.69 43.76 -4.73
N PHE A 357 -2.41 42.62 -5.39
CA PHE A 357 -1.91 42.59 -6.75
C PHE A 357 -2.92 43.20 -7.71
N LYS A 358 -2.48 44.18 -8.51
CA LYS A 358 -3.26 44.97 -9.46
C LYS A 358 -3.03 44.57 -10.91
N GLY A 359 -2.12 43.63 -11.18
CA GLY A 359 -1.93 43.08 -12.52
C GLY A 359 -3.13 42.24 -12.96
N ASP A 360 -3.16 41.88 -14.23
CA ASP A 360 -4.31 41.22 -14.87
C ASP A 360 -4.58 39.82 -14.32
N ARG A 361 -3.54 39.12 -13.85
CA ARG A 361 -3.66 37.71 -13.45
C ARG A 361 -2.66 37.31 -12.36
N LEU A 362 -3.17 36.66 -11.32
CA LEU A 362 -2.40 35.92 -10.33
C LEU A 362 -3.07 34.57 -10.10
N CYS A 363 -2.45 33.47 -10.52
CA CYS A 363 -3.05 32.13 -10.38
C CYS A 363 -2.01 31.01 -10.23
N HIS A 364 -2.49 29.80 -9.91
CA HIS A 364 -1.68 28.59 -10.02
C HIS A 364 -1.67 28.09 -11.47
N SER A 365 -0.61 27.37 -11.89
CA SER A 365 -0.47 26.86 -13.26
C SER A 365 -1.64 25.97 -13.73
N SER A 366 -2.33 25.29 -12.80
CA SER A 366 -3.52 24.48 -13.11
C SER A 366 -4.75 25.30 -13.50
N GLU A 367 -4.75 26.60 -13.23
CA GLU A 367 -5.83 27.56 -13.49
C GLU A 367 -5.45 28.54 -14.60
N HIS A 368 -4.30 28.32 -15.25
CA HIS A 368 -3.82 29.17 -16.32
C HIS A 368 -4.44 28.72 -17.67
N PRO A 369 -5.31 29.53 -18.31
CA PRO A 369 -5.93 29.17 -19.59
C PRO A 369 -4.98 29.28 -20.80
N GLY A 370 -3.82 29.91 -20.63
CA GLY A 370 -2.91 30.32 -21.70
C GLY A 370 -2.60 31.82 -21.66
N ALA A 371 -1.52 32.23 -22.32
CA ALA A 371 -1.14 33.62 -22.52
C ALA A 371 -2.18 34.34 -23.41
N ASN A 372 -2.50 35.60 -23.08
CA ASN A 372 -3.44 36.39 -23.86
C ASN A 372 -2.71 36.93 -25.11
N PRO A 373 -3.10 36.56 -26.34
CA PRO A 373 -2.44 37.04 -27.56
C PRO A 373 -2.54 38.57 -27.74
N GLU A 374 -3.54 39.22 -27.12
CA GLU A 374 -3.75 40.67 -27.21
C GLU A 374 -2.88 41.48 -26.23
N SER A 375 -2.13 40.82 -25.34
CA SER A 375 -1.35 41.43 -24.26
C SER A 375 0.14 41.61 -24.59
N ARG A 376 0.48 41.88 -25.86
CA ARG A 376 1.88 42.05 -26.29
C ARG A 376 2.61 43.14 -25.50
N GLY A 377 3.84 42.88 -25.09
CA GLY A 377 4.69 43.79 -24.33
C GLY A 377 4.45 43.80 -22.81
N LYS A 378 3.44 43.06 -22.31
CA LYS A 378 3.23 42.89 -20.86
C LYS A 378 4.30 42.01 -20.22
N LYS A 379 4.49 42.17 -18.91
CA LYS A 379 5.48 41.44 -18.10
C LYS A 379 4.83 40.24 -17.41
N ALA A 380 5.32 39.05 -17.71
CA ALA A 380 4.89 37.81 -17.06
C ALA A 380 5.99 37.24 -16.17
N VAL A 381 5.63 36.89 -14.93
CA VAL A 381 6.51 36.19 -13.99
C VAL A 381 5.96 34.80 -13.71
N VAL A 382 6.76 33.77 -14.03
CA VAL A 382 6.39 32.37 -13.78
C VAL A 382 7.23 31.83 -12.63
N VAL A 383 6.59 31.46 -11.52
CA VAL A 383 7.24 30.99 -10.29
C VAL A 383 7.28 29.47 -10.27
N GLY A 384 8.48 28.89 -10.44
CA GLY A 384 8.70 27.44 -10.54
C GLY A 384 9.27 27.03 -11.90
N CYS A 385 10.20 26.08 -11.90
CA CYS A 385 11.01 25.73 -13.08
C CYS A 385 11.05 24.22 -13.33
N CYS A 386 9.89 23.57 -13.30
CA CYS A 386 9.68 22.21 -13.82
C CYS A 386 8.85 22.30 -15.12
N ASN A 387 8.28 21.20 -15.62
CA ASN A 387 7.46 21.16 -16.86
C ASN A 387 6.47 22.33 -17.00
N SER A 388 5.48 22.47 -16.09
CA SER A 388 4.47 23.54 -16.19
C SER A 388 5.07 24.95 -16.23
N GLY A 389 6.20 25.18 -15.57
CA GLY A 389 6.84 26.50 -15.53
C GLY A 389 7.46 26.86 -16.87
N HIS A 390 8.12 25.91 -17.52
CA HIS A 390 8.74 26.10 -18.83
C HIS A 390 7.69 26.22 -19.94
N ASP A 391 6.68 25.34 -19.95
CA ASP A 391 5.61 25.38 -20.96
C ASP A 391 4.86 26.72 -20.94
N ILE A 392 4.51 27.21 -19.74
CA ILE A 392 3.79 28.48 -19.58
C ILE A 392 4.70 29.67 -19.92
N ALA A 393 5.97 29.62 -19.53
CA ALA A 393 6.92 30.68 -19.89
C ALA A 393 7.13 30.77 -21.41
N GLN A 394 7.21 29.62 -22.10
CA GLN A 394 7.27 29.56 -23.55
C GLN A 394 5.99 30.10 -24.20
N ASP A 395 4.80 29.71 -23.72
CA ASP A 395 3.53 30.24 -24.25
C ASP A 395 3.45 31.78 -24.12
N PHE A 396 3.85 32.33 -22.96
CA PHE A 396 3.94 33.79 -22.79
C PHE A 396 4.91 34.44 -23.79
N PHE A 397 6.11 33.87 -23.95
CA PHE A 397 7.10 34.40 -24.89
C PHE A 397 6.57 34.39 -26.34
N GLU A 398 5.94 33.30 -26.77
CA GLU A 398 5.36 33.16 -28.10
C GLU A 398 4.20 34.14 -28.36
N LYS A 399 3.56 34.68 -27.31
CA LYS A 399 2.57 35.76 -27.40
C LYS A 399 3.15 37.17 -27.26
N GLY A 400 4.48 37.29 -27.16
CA GLY A 400 5.18 38.58 -27.15
C GLY A 400 5.20 39.26 -25.78
N TYR A 401 5.09 38.49 -24.69
CA TYR A 401 5.33 38.99 -23.34
C TYR A 401 6.82 39.12 -23.06
N ASP A 402 7.15 40.00 -22.12
CA ASP A 402 8.44 40.05 -21.47
C ASP A 402 8.44 39.09 -20.26
N VAL A 403 9.19 37.98 -20.34
CA VAL A 403 9.03 36.84 -19.44
C VAL A 403 10.22 36.70 -18.48
N THR A 404 9.93 36.47 -17.21
CA THR A 404 10.92 36.05 -16.21
C THR A 404 10.47 34.79 -15.48
N ILE A 405 11.29 33.76 -15.47
CA ILE A 405 11.08 32.54 -14.67
C ILE A 405 11.85 32.64 -13.35
N VAL A 406 11.19 32.29 -12.25
CA VAL A 406 11.76 32.34 -10.89
C VAL A 406 12.08 30.91 -10.44
N GLN A 407 13.37 30.63 -10.27
CA GLN A 407 13.88 29.34 -9.84
C GLN A 407 14.37 29.39 -8.39
N ARG A 408 13.60 28.80 -7.47
CA ARG A 408 14.04 28.70 -6.07
C ARG A 408 15.10 27.62 -5.86
N SER A 409 14.97 26.47 -6.53
CA SER A 409 15.81 25.28 -6.32
C SER A 409 16.20 24.68 -7.66
N THR A 410 17.28 23.91 -7.69
CA THR A 410 17.78 23.25 -8.90
C THR A 410 16.73 22.34 -9.55
N THR A 411 16.82 22.20 -10.87
CA THR A 411 15.96 21.33 -11.68
C THR A 411 16.81 20.26 -12.35
N CYS A 412 16.31 19.02 -12.41
CA CYS A 412 16.89 17.99 -13.28
C CYS A 412 16.36 18.19 -14.70
N VAL A 413 17.21 18.65 -15.61
CA VAL A 413 16.84 18.94 -17.01
C VAL A 413 17.36 17.83 -17.91
N VAL A 414 16.50 17.36 -18.82
CA VAL A 414 16.84 16.38 -19.86
C VAL A 414 16.02 16.71 -21.11
N SER A 415 16.58 16.57 -22.31
CA SER A 415 15.84 16.83 -23.54
C SER A 415 14.83 15.72 -23.85
N SER A 416 13.78 16.05 -24.61
CA SER A 416 12.84 15.06 -25.11
C SER A 416 13.52 13.99 -25.98
N GLU A 417 14.55 14.38 -26.74
CA GLU A 417 15.33 13.47 -27.59
C GLU A 417 16.14 12.49 -26.73
N ALA A 418 16.78 12.97 -25.67
CA ALA A 418 17.46 12.08 -24.73
C ALA A 418 16.51 11.10 -24.02
N ILE A 419 15.25 11.49 -23.76
CA ILE A 419 14.25 10.56 -23.25
C ILE A 419 13.89 9.49 -24.28
N THR A 420 13.59 9.86 -25.53
CA THR A 420 13.14 8.88 -26.55
C THR A 420 14.28 7.99 -27.04
N ASP A 421 15.46 8.55 -27.23
CA ASP A 421 16.54 7.90 -27.99
C ASP A 421 17.60 7.28 -27.08
N ILE A 422 17.56 7.59 -25.77
CA ILE A 422 18.45 7.01 -24.76
C ILE A 422 17.63 6.35 -23.64
N GLY A 423 16.76 7.10 -22.96
CA GLY A 423 16.04 6.61 -21.78
C GLY A 423 15.04 5.48 -22.07
N ASN A 424 14.30 5.60 -23.16
CA ASN A 424 13.24 4.67 -23.57
C ASN A 424 13.69 3.67 -24.66
N LYS A 425 14.88 3.86 -25.23
CA LYS A 425 15.36 3.10 -26.37
C LYS A 425 15.36 1.59 -26.08
N GLY A 426 14.82 0.80 -27.00
CA GLY A 426 14.78 -0.66 -26.92
C GLY A 426 13.66 -1.27 -26.07
N LEU A 427 12.95 -0.47 -25.27
CA LEU A 427 11.77 -0.93 -24.51
C LEU A 427 10.49 -0.14 -24.83
N TYR A 428 10.59 1.15 -25.08
CA TYR A 428 9.45 2.04 -25.33
C TYR A 428 9.70 2.97 -26.52
N ASP A 429 10.02 2.37 -27.67
CA ASP A 429 10.17 3.03 -28.98
C ASP A 429 9.40 2.29 -30.09
N GLN A 430 9.53 2.76 -31.34
CA GLN A 430 8.82 2.23 -32.50
C GLN A 430 9.12 0.77 -32.82
N ASP A 431 10.32 0.30 -32.50
CA ASP A 431 10.83 -1.04 -32.82
C ASP A 431 10.85 -1.95 -31.58
N SER A 432 10.28 -1.47 -30.48
CA SER A 432 10.26 -2.14 -29.19
C SER A 432 9.24 -3.28 -29.13
N PRO A 433 9.38 -4.21 -28.16
CA PRO A 433 8.38 -5.24 -27.92
C PRO A 433 7.01 -4.64 -27.57
N PRO A 434 5.93 -5.46 -27.60
CA PRO A 434 4.62 -5.04 -27.10
C PRO A 434 4.72 -4.46 -25.69
N VAL A 435 3.93 -3.42 -25.41
CA VAL A 435 4.04 -2.64 -24.16
C VAL A 435 3.92 -3.49 -22.88
N ASP A 436 3.12 -4.57 -22.91
CA ASP A 436 3.00 -5.49 -21.77
C ASP A 436 4.32 -6.24 -21.49
N ASP A 437 5.08 -6.59 -22.53
CA ASP A 437 6.40 -7.23 -22.41
C ASP A 437 7.48 -6.24 -21.97
N ALA A 438 7.40 -5.00 -22.49
CA ALA A 438 8.25 -3.90 -22.05
C ALA A 438 8.04 -3.60 -20.56
N ASP A 439 6.77 -3.50 -20.12
CA ASP A 439 6.40 -3.29 -18.72
C ASP A 439 6.93 -4.42 -17.82
N LEU A 440 6.79 -5.69 -18.21
CA LEU A 440 7.34 -6.82 -17.44
C LEU A 440 8.87 -6.76 -17.32
N THR A 441 9.55 -6.38 -18.40
CA THR A 441 11.02 -6.25 -18.40
C THR A 441 11.46 -5.12 -17.49
N PHE A 442 10.83 -3.95 -17.62
CA PHE A 442 11.17 -2.76 -16.85
C PHE A 442 10.85 -2.92 -15.36
N TRP A 443 9.63 -3.35 -15.03
CA TRP A 443 9.22 -3.53 -13.64
C TRP A 443 9.83 -4.77 -12.99
N GLY A 444 10.31 -5.74 -13.78
CA GLY A 444 11.05 -6.88 -13.27
C GLY A 444 12.44 -6.56 -12.74
N LEU A 445 13.02 -5.41 -13.10
CA LEU A 445 14.33 -4.99 -12.60
C LEU A 445 14.21 -4.42 -11.18
N PRO A 446 14.89 -4.98 -10.17
CA PRO A 446 14.94 -4.42 -8.82
C PRO A 446 15.39 -2.96 -8.81
N SER A 447 14.76 -2.11 -7.99
CA SER A 447 14.98 -0.67 -8.01
C SER A 447 16.43 -0.26 -7.70
N GLU A 448 17.17 -1.02 -6.88
CA GLU A 448 18.60 -0.81 -6.64
C GLU A 448 19.42 -0.94 -7.94
N LEU A 449 19.12 -1.97 -8.74
CA LEU A 449 19.79 -2.23 -10.01
C LEU A 449 19.38 -1.22 -11.08
N LEU A 450 18.08 -0.87 -11.12
CA LEU A 450 17.57 0.20 -11.96
C LEU A 450 18.31 1.51 -11.66
N LYS A 451 18.47 1.89 -10.39
CA LYS A 451 19.18 3.10 -9.99
C LYS A 451 20.64 3.11 -10.46
N THR A 452 21.35 1.99 -10.31
CA THR A 452 22.73 1.85 -10.82
C THR A 452 22.81 2.08 -12.33
N GLN A 453 21.87 1.53 -13.10
CA GLN A 453 21.81 1.74 -14.55
C GLN A 453 21.43 3.18 -14.91
N GLN A 454 20.50 3.77 -14.16
CA GLN A 454 20.04 5.14 -14.41
C GLN A 454 21.13 6.19 -14.18
N ILE A 455 22.15 5.93 -13.35
CA ILE A 455 23.34 6.80 -13.28
C ILE A 455 24.08 6.86 -14.62
N LYS A 456 24.28 5.71 -15.27
CA LYS A 456 24.92 5.64 -16.59
C LYS A 456 24.06 6.31 -17.65
N VAL A 457 22.75 6.02 -17.66
CA VAL A 457 21.79 6.66 -18.57
C VAL A 457 21.83 8.19 -18.38
N ALA A 458 21.76 8.67 -17.15
CA ALA A 458 21.83 10.11 -16.84
C ALA A 458 23.16 10.75 -17.30
N GLN A 459 24.27 10.02 -17.24
CA GLN A 459 25.55 10.48 -17.76
C GLN A 459 25.52 10.60 -19.29
N ILE A 460 25.02 9.59 -20.00
CA ILE A 460 24.91 9.58 -21.48
C ILE A 460 23.96 10.69 -21.93
N SER A 461 22.77 10.81 -21.32
CA SER A 461 21.81 11.88 -21.61
C SER A 461 22.40 13.26 -21.38
N ALA A 462 23.18 13.45 -20.32
CA ALA A 462 23.79 14.74 -20.05
C ALA A 462 24.98 15.07 -20.96
N GLU A 463 25.65 14.08 -21.54
CA GLU A 463 26.63 14.30 -22.62
C GLU A 463 25.92 14.69 -23.92
N HIS A 464 24.84 13.97 -24.26
CA HIS A 464 23.96 14.34 -25.38
C HIS A 464 23.47 15.79 -25.25
N ASP A 465 22.98 16.15 -24.05
CA ASP A 465 22.43 17.47 -23.77
C ASP A 465 23.48 18.51 -23.36
N LYS A 466 24.77 18.22 -23.51
CA LYS A 466 25.87 19.04 -22.97
C LYS A 466 25.75 20.52 -23.36
N LYS A 467 25.44 20.80 -24.62
CA LYS A 467 25.26 22.18 -25.13
C LYS A 467 24.14 22.92 -24.39
N THR A 468 22.99 22.26 -24.21
CA THR A 468 21.83 22.83 -23.52
C THR A 468 22.14 23.04 -22.04
N LEU A 469 22.71 22.04 -21.37
CA LEU A 469 23.03 22.10 -19.94
C LEU A 469 24.10 23.17 -19.64
N ASP A 470 25.15 23.28 -20.45
CA ASP A 470 26.19 24.30 -20.29
C ASP A 470 25.65 25.70 -20.59
N GLY A 471 24.80 25.86 -21.61
CA GLY A 471 24.12 27.12 -21.90
C GLY A 471 23.24 27.60 -20.75
N LEU A 472 22.43 26.71 -20.17
CA LEU A 472 21.58 27.01 -19.02
C LEU A 472 22.40 27.45 -17.79
N ARG A 473 23.51 26.76 -17.50
CA ARG A 473 24.43 27.17 -16.42
C ARG A 473 25.04 28.55 -16.67
N ALA A 474 25.44 28.84 -17.91
CA ALA A 474 26.06 30.11 -18.27
C ALA A 474 25.14 31.32 -18.03
N VAL A 475 23.82 31.15 -18.18
CA VAL A 475 22.81 32.19 -17.88
C VAL A 475 22.29 32.14 -16.44
N GLY A 476 22.91 31.36 -15.56
CA GLY A 476 22.61 31.31 -14.13
C GLY A 476 21.43 30.42 -13.74
N PHE A 477 20.97 29.53 -14.61
CA PHE A 477 19.94 28.53 -14.28
C PHE A 477 20.57 27.36 -13.50
N GLY A 478 19.99 27.02 -12.36
CA GLY A 478 20.45 25.96 -11.47
C GLY A 478 20.00 24.57 -11.94
N ILE A 479 20.97 23.69 -12.18
CA ILE A 479 20.74 22.33 -12.68
C ILE A 479 21.26 21.30 -11.66
N ASP A 480 20.57 20.18 -11.53
CA ASP A 480 21.06 18.98 -10.86
C ASP A 480 20.85 17.73 -11.75
N ARG A 481 21.36 16.57 -11.32
CA ARG A 481 21.20 15.28 -12.00
C ARG A 481 20.36 14.28 -11.19
N GLY A 482 19.48 14.77 -10.33
CA GLY A 482 18.72 13.94 -9.40
C GLY A 482 19.57 13.35 -8.27
N PRO A 483 18.97 12.51 -7.42
CA PRO A 483 19.62 11.97 -6.23
C PRO A 483 20.73 11.00 -6.62
N MET A 484 21.93 11.17 -6.07
CA MET A 484 23.12 10.39 -6.45
C MET A 484 23.40 10.39 -7.96
N ASP A 485 23.06 11.48 -8.65
CA ASP A 485 23.21 11.65 -10.11
C ASP A 485 22.45 10.60 -10.95
N SER A 486 21.39 10.00 -10.41
CA SER A 486 20.61 8.93 -11.04
C SER A 486 19.49 9.40 -12.00
N GLY A 487 19.50 10.67 -12.37
CA GLY A 487 18.65 11.22 -13.43
C GLY A 487 17.18 11.44 -13.06
N LEU A 488 16.38 11.72 -14.10
CA LEU A 488 14.98 12.11 -13.98
C LEU A 488 14.12 11.00 -13.36
N LEU A 489 14.28 9.77 -13.83
CA LEU A 489 13.38 8.66 -13.49
C LEU A 489 13.39 8.37 -11.99
N ILE A 490 14.59 8.20 -11.41
CA ILE A 490 14.74 7.95 -9.97
C ILE A 490 14.30 9.16 -9.15
N LYS A 491 14.60 10.39 -9.61
CA LYS A 491 14.10 11.60 -8.97
C LYS A 491 12.57 11.63 -8.93
N TYR A 492 11.90 11.27 -10.02
CA TYR A 492 10.44 11.20 -10.07
C TYR A 492 9.87 10.14 -9.12
N PHE A 493 10.44 8.93 -9.11
CA PHE A 493 9.95 7.86 -8.24
C PHE A 493 10.14 8.18 -6.75
N GLN A 494 11.24 8.84 -6.37
CA GLN A 494 11.50 9.17 -4.95
C GLN A 494 10.83 10.45 -4.47
N ARG A 495 10.70 11.46 -5.33
CA ARG A 495 10.25 12.81 -4.95
C ARG A 495 8.91 13.21 -5.54
N GLY A 496 8.50 12.60 -6.65
CA GLY A 496 7.25 12.91 -7.35
C GLY A 496 7.30 14.19 -8.19
N GLY A 497 8.48 14.79 -8.42
CA GLY A 497 8.68 16.01 -9.22
C GLY A 497 10.11 16.54 -9.18
N GLY A 498 10.31 17.80 -9.59
CA GLY A 498 11.63 18.47 -9.57
C GLY A 498 12.47 18.28 -10.83
N TYR A 499 11.84 17.96 -11.95
CA TYR A 499 12.48 17.76 -13.25
C TYR A 499 11.79 18.57 -14.34
N TYR A 500 12.51 18.75 -15.46
CA TYR A 500 12.00 19.32 -16.69
C TYR A 500 12.44 18.46 -17.88
N ILE A 501 11.50 18.12 -18.76
CA ILE A 501 11.79 17.52 -20.07
C ILE A 501 11.79 18.65 -21.11
N ASP A 502 12.95 19.00 -21.65
CA ASP A 502 13.11 20.11 -22.58
C ASP A 502 12.50 19.80 -23.94
N VAL A 503 11.56 20.66 -24.33
CA VAL A 503 10.87 20.67 -25.63
C VAL A 503 11.07 21.99 -26.38
N GLY A 504 11.99 22.85 -25.90
CA GLY A 504 12.40 24.07 -26.59
C GLY A 504 12.59 25.29 -25.68
N ALA A 505 11.95 25.31 -24.50
CA ALA A 505 12.02 26.46 -23.60
C ALA A 505 13.44 26.72 -23.07
N SER A 506 14.29 25.69 -22.95
CA SER A 506 15.68 25.86 -22.51
C SER A 506 16.46 26.76 -23.46
N GLN A 507 16.27 26.63 -24.78
CA GLN A 507 16.96 27.49 -25.74
C GLN A 507 16.52 28.96 -25.63
N LEU A 508 15.24 29.21 -25.31
CA LEU A 508 14.75 30.57 -25.07
C LEU A 508 15.38 31.20 -23.82
N ILE A 509 15.63 30.39 -22.78
CA ILE A 509 16.36 30.83 -21.58
C ILE A 509 17.83 31.13 -21.93
N ILE A 510 18.49 30.24 -22.66
CA ILE A 510 19.90 30.40 -23.09
C ILE A 510 20.08 31.66 -23.93
N ASP A 511 19.14 31.95 -24.83
CA ASP A 511 19.14 33.13 -25.69
C ASP A 511 18.81 34.44 -24.93
N GLY A 512 18.46 34.38 -23.64
CA GLY A 512 18.02 35.52 -22.84
C GLY A 512 16.63 36.05 -23.18
N LYS A 513 15.86 35.32 -24.00
CA LYS A 513 14.48 35.64 -24.38
C LYS A 513 13.50 35.41 -23.23
N ILE A 514 13.81 34.44 -22.37
CA ILE A 514 13.16 34.24 -21.07
C ILE A 514 14.23 34.48 -20.00
N ARG A 515 14.04 35.49 -19.14
CA ARG A 515 15.00 35.80 -18.07
C ARG A 515 14.85 34.83 -16.90
N VAL A 516 15.94 34.64 -16.14
CA VAL A 516 15.95 33.78 -14.95
C VAL A 516 16.25 34.61 -13.71
N LYS A 517 15.45 34.43 -12.65
CA LYS A 517 15.77 34.87 -11.28
C LYS A 517 15.96 33.62 -10.41
N GLN A 518 17.21 33.32 -10.06
CA GLN A 518 17.58 32.09 -9.36
C GLN A 518 17.92 32.33 -7.88
N GLY A 519 17.58 31.36 -7.03
CA GLY A 519 18.16 31.18 -5.69
C GLY A 519 17.57 32.07 -4.59
N GLN A 520 16.53 32.83 -4.87
CA GLN A 520 15.93 33.78 -3.93
C GLN A 520 14.49 33.40 -3.58
N GLU A 521 14.16 33.45 -2.30
CA GLU A 521 12.78 33.31 -1.84
C GLU A 521 11.97 34.59 -2.14
N ILE A 522 10.67 34.41 -2.39
CA ILE A 522 9.73 35.54 -2.53
C ILE A 522 9.35 35.98 -1.12
N SER A 523 9.56 37.26 -0.81
CA SER A 523 9.22 37.83 0.50
C SER A 523 7.76 38.29 0.54
N GLN A 524 7.29 38.98 -0.50
CA GLN A 524 5.89 39.40 -0.66
C GLN A 524 5.53 39.68 -2.12
N ILE A 525 4.22 39.64 -2.39
CA ILE A 525 3.66 40.18 -3.63
C ILE A 525 3.39 41.67 -3.44
N LEU A 526 3.78 42.47 -4.42
CA LEU A 526 3.56 43.90 -4.47
C LEU A 526 2.36 44.22 -5.36
N PRO A 527 1.75 45.42 -5.26
CA PRO A 527 0.64 45.79 -6.13
C PRO A 527 0.94 45.63 -7.63
N ASN A 528 2.17 45.85 -8.07
CA ASN A 528 2.55 45.76 -9.49
C ASN A 528 3.71 44.78 -9.73
N GLY A 529 3.91 43.77 -8.87
CA GLY A 529 5.07 42.90 -8.99
C GLY A 529 5.36 41.97 -7.81
N ILE A 530 6.63 41.57 -7.69
CA ILE A 530 7.14 40.64 -6.68
C ILE A 530 8.38 41.23 -6.01
N GLU A 531 8.50 41.09 -4.69
CA GLU A 531 9.72 41.37 -3.93
C GLU A 531 10.37 40.07 -3.44
N PHE A 532 11.70 40.02 -3.50
CA PHE A 532 12.51 38.89 -3.09
C PHE A 532 13.17 39.13 -1.73
N ALA A 533 13.69 38.06 -1.11
CA ALA A 533 14.39 38.13 0.17
C ALA A 533 15.67 38.98 0.13
N ASP A 534 16.32 39.09 -1.04
CA ASP A 534 17.47 39.97 -1.29
C ASP A 534 17.08 41.45 -1.53
N GLY A 535 15.80 41.79 -1.42
CA GLY A 535 15.27 43.14 -1.68
C GLY A 535 15.09 43.50 -3.15
N HIS A 536 15.45 42.59 -4.09
CA HIS A 536 15.19 42.81 -5.50
C HIS A 536 13.68 42.84 -5.79
N LYS A 537 13.26 43.61 -6.79
CA LYS A 537 11.86 43.76 -7.19
C LYS A 537 11.70 43.51 -8.68
N LEU A 538 10.71 42.72 -9.05
CA LEU A 538 10.31 42.50 -10.43
C LEU A 538 8.90 43.05 -10.65
N GLU A 539 8.72 43.87 -11.67
CA GLU A 539 7.39 44.26 -12.13
C GLU A 539 6.71 43.10 -12.86
N ALA A 540 5.41 42.94 -12.66
CA ALA A 540 4.62 41.91 -13.29
C ALA A 540 3.19 42.41 -13.54
N ASP A 541 2.74 42.27 -14.79
CA ASP A 541 1.32 42.36 -15.13
C ASP A 541 0.62 41.02 -14.86
N GLU A 542 1.36 39.91 -14.94
CA GLU A 542 0.83 38.59 -14.67
C GLU A 542 1.81 37.72 -13.87
N ILE A 543 1.31 37.01 -12.86
CA ILE A 543 2.08 36.09 -12.03
C ILE A 543 1.44 34.71 -12.07
N VAL A 544 2.20 33.70 -12.50
CA VAL A 544 1.74 32.31 -12.51
C VAL A 544 2.61 31.45 -11.59
N PHE A 545 2.00 30.86 -10.57
CA PHE A 545 2.66 29.92 -9.67
C PHE A 545 2.61 28.50 -10.25
N ALA A 546 3.72 28.07 -10.84
CA ALA A 546 3.98 26.70 -11.28
C ALA A 546 4.62 25.87 -10.15
N THR A 547 4.00 25.91 -8.96
CA THR A 547 4.56 25.41 -7.69
C THR A 547 4.21 23.95 -7.36
N GLY A 548 3.71 23.21 -8.35
CA GLY A 548 3.45 21.77 -8.25
C GLY A 548 2.18 21.43 -7.49
N TYR A 549 2.16 20.24 -6.90
CA TYR A 549 0.97 19.66 -6.26
C TYR A 549 1.29 19.16 -4.85
N GLN A 550 0.25 19.03 -4.04
CA GLN A 550 0.35 18.48 -2.69
C GLN A 550 0.30 16.95 -2.73
N ASN A 551 0.84 16.32 -1.68
CA ASN A 551 0.75 14.88 -1.49
C ASN A 551 -0.72 14.43 -1.37
N MET A 552 -1.07 13.28 -1.95
CA MET A 552 -2.44 12.76 -1.96
C MET A 552 -3.03 12.54 -0.55
N ARG A 553 -2.19 12.30 0.47
CA ARG A 553 -2.60 12.24 1.88
C ARG A 553 -3.18 13.57 2.37
N THR A 554 -2.67 14.70 1.86
CA THR A 554 -3.21 16.03 2.19
C THR A 554 -4.63 16.19 1.64
N GLN A 555 -4.88 15.66 0.44
CA GLN A 555 -6.21 15.66 -0.14
C GLN A 555 -7.14 14.66 0.56
N ALA A 556 -6.62 13.51 0.99
CA ALA A 556 -7.37 12.55 1.81
C ALA A 556 -7.92 13.21 3.08
N ARG A 557 -7.12 14.04 3.76
CA ARG A 557 -7.56 14.82 4.93
C ARG A 557 -8.72 15.75 4.62
N LYS A 558 -8.71 16.41 3.47
CA LYS A 558 -9.81 17.30 3.05
C LYS A 558 -11.10 16.55 2.72
N ILE A 559 -10.98 15.34 2.16
CA ILE A 559 -12.13 14.54 1.70
C ILE A 559 -12.73 13.73 2.86
N PHE A 560 -11.88 13.09 3.67
CA PHE A 560 -12.28 12.10 4.66
C PHE A 560 -12.12 12.55 6.12
N GLY A 561 -11.52 13.71 6.37
CA GLY A 561 -11.22 14.21 7.70
C GLY A 561 -9.89 13.71 8.27
N ASP A 562 -9.55 14.24 9.45
CA ASP A 562 -8.26 13.99 10.12
C ASP A 562 -8.09 12.52 10.52
N GLU A 563 -9.10 11.92 11.14
CA GLU A 563 -9.07 10.54 11.63
C GLU A 563 -8.67 9.53 10.55
N VAL A 564 -9.27 9.62 9.36
CA VAL A 564 -8.94 8.73 8.24
C VAL A 564 -7.55 9.02 7.69
N ALA A 565 -7.19 10.30 7.54
CA ALA A 565 -5.90 10.71 6.99
C ALA A 565 -4.71 10.40 7.90
N ASP A 566 -4.94 10.33 9.22
CA ASP A 566 -3.93 9.94 10.21
C ASP A 566 -3.68 8.42 10.22
N ARG A 567 -4.66 7.61 9.79
CA ARG A 567 -4.53 6.15 9.67
C ARG A 567 -3.83 5.66 8.41
N VAL A 568 -3.70 6.50 7.38
CA VAL A 568 -2.99 6.11 6.15
C VAL A 568 -1.49 6.42 6.25
N ASN A 569 -0.70 5.50 5.71
CA ASN A 569 0.74 5.64 5.52
C ASN A 569 1.06 6.74 4.48
N ASP A 570 2.29 7.25 4.46
CA ASP A 570 2.63 8.31 3.51
C ASP A 570 2.64 7.82 2.06
N VAL A 571 2.01 8.62 1.21
CA VAL A 571 1.80 8.30 -0.20
C VAL A 571 3.03 8.70 -1.02
N TRP A 572 3.37 7.86 -1.99
CA TRP A 572 4.49 8.02 -2.93
C TRP A 572 5.89 7.72 -2.35
N GLY A 573 6.84 7.45 -3.24
CA GLY A 573 8.22 7.11 -2.89
C GLY A 573 8.46 5.63 -2.57
N PHE A 574 9.74 5.32 -2.32
CA PHE A 574 10.22 3.97 -2.07
C PHE A 574 10.31 3.63 -0.58
N ASN A 575 10.05 2.37 -0.24
CA ASN A 575 10.41 1.76 1.04
C ASN A 575 11.86 1.23 1.00
N ASP A 576 12.30 0.61 2.10
CA ASP A 576 13.66 0.06 2.24
C ASP A 576 13.99 -1.08 1.26
N GLU A 577 12.98 -1.76 0.71
CA GLU A 577 13.15 -2.79 -0.33
C GLU A 577 13.21 -2.19 -1.74
N GLY A 578 12.97 -0.89 -1.88
CA GLY A 578 12.88 -0.22 -3.18
C GLY A 578 11.55 -0.45 -3.90
N GLU A 579 10.53 -0.95 -3.21
CA GLU A 579 9.15 -0.96 -3.73
C GLU A 579 8.45 0.36 -3.41
N PHE A 580 7.47 0.72 -4.23
CA PHE A 580 6.60 1.85 -3.90
C PHE A 580 5.88 1.60 -2.58
N ARG A 581 5.67 2.65 -1.80
CA ARG A 581 5.02 2.57 -0.48
C ARG A 581 3.50 2.41 -0.60
N THR A 582 2.72 3.39 -0.19
CA THR A 582 1.25 3.31 -0.07
C THR A 582 0.53 3.34 -1.42
N MET A 583 1.19 3.78 -2.49
CA MET A 583 0.59 3.81 -3.83
C MET A 583 0.28 2.39 -4.31
N TRP A 584 -0.95 2.18 -4.82
CA TRP A 584 -1.40 0.94 -5.47
C TRP A 584 -1.44 -0.32 -4.59
N GLN A 585 -1.31 -0.17 -3.27
CA GLN A 585 -1.42 -1.26 -2.31
C GLN A 585 -2.08 -0.77 -1.01
N LYS A 586 -2.05 -1.61 0.03
CA LYS A 586 -2.69 -1.33 1.33
C LYS A 586 -2.27 0.04 1.86
N SER A 587 -3.25 0.88 2.18
CA SER A 587 -2.96 2.24 2.64
C SER A 587 -2.64 2.36 4.12
N GLY A 588 -2.90 1.32 4.91
CA GLY A 588 -3.02 1.37 6.38
C GLY A 588 -4.47 1.41 6.84
N HIS A 589 -5.38 1.94 6.01
CA HIS A 589 -6.82 1.88 6.25
C HIS A 589 -7.46 0.70 5.49
N PRO A 590 -8.32 -0.13 6.12
CA PRO A 590 -8.83 -1.38 5.53
C PRO A 590 -9.71 -1.22 4.29
N GLY A 591 -10.32 -0.05 4.11
CA GLY A 591 -11.21 0.26 3.00
C GLY A 591 -10.78 1.42 2.10
N LEU A 592 -9.54 1.92 2.19
CA LEU A 592 -9.07 3.07 1.39
C LEU A 592 -7.80 2.72 0.61
N TRP A 593 -7.74 3.14 -0.65
CA TRP A 593 -6.64 2.88 -1.57
C TRP A 593 -6.27 4.14 -2.34
N PHE A 594 -5.02 4.22 -2.81
CA PHE A 594 -4.54 5.32 -3.64
C PHE A 594 -4.19 4.86 -5.05
N MET A 595 -4.62 5.63 -6.05
CA MET A 595 -4.36 5.38 -7.47
C MET A 595 -3.94 6.68 -8.17
N GLY A 596 -2.86 6.63 -8.95
CA GLY A 596 -2.29 7.82 -9.59
C GLY A 596 -1.05 7.49 -10.43
N GLY A 597 -0.38 8.53 -10.91
CA GLY A 597 0.75 8.44 -11.84
C GLY A 597 0.40 8.87 -13.27
N ASN A 598 1.37 8.77 -14.18
CA ASN A 598 1.15 8.92 -15.61
C ASN A 598 0.41 7.69 -16.19
N LEU A 599 0.24 7.63 -17.52
CA LEU A 599 -0.49 6.55 -18.18
C LEU A 599 0.20 5.19 -17.98
N ALA A 600 1.52 5.14 -18.11
CA ALA A 600 2.30 3.92 -17.89
C ALA A 600 2.12 3.33 -16.49
N LEU A 601 2.32 4.15 -15.45
CA LEU A 601 2.11 3.72 -14.06
C LEU A 601 0.66 3.29 -13.81
N SER A 602 -0.30 4.05 -14.33
CA SER A 602 -1.73 3.73 -14.17
C SER A 602 -2.08 2.41 -14.85
N ARG A 603 -1.60 2.16 -16.08
CA ARG A 603 -1.82 0.92 -16.82
C ARG A 603 -1.29 -0.28 -16.05
N TYR A 604 -0.05 -0.21 -15.60
CA TYR A 604 0.62 -1.31 -14.91
C TYR A 604 -0.02 -1.60 -13.55
N PHE A 605 -0.04 -0.61 -12.65
CA PHE A 605 -0.46 -0.82 -11.27
C PHE A 605 -1.98 -0.94 -11.08
N SER A 606 -2.80 -0.55 -12.06
CA SER A 606 -4.25 -0.78 -11.98
C SER A 606 -4.61 -2.26 -11.83
N ARG A 607 -3.84 -3.16 -12.45
CA ARG A 607 -4.03 -4.62 -12.31
C ARG A 607 -3.73 -5.07 -10.89
N ILE A 608 -2.57 -4.68 -10.37
CA ILE A 608 -2.12 -5.00 -9.01
C ILE A 608 -3.15 -4.55 -7.98
N LEU A 609 -3.63 -3.32 -8.08
CA LEU A 609 -4.64 -2.79 -7.16
C LEU A 609 -5.98 -3.53 -7.27
N ALA A 610 -6.46 -3.78 -8.49
CA ALA A 610 -7.73 -4.48 -8.71
C ALA A 610 -7.70 -5.93 -8.24
N LEU A 611 -6.57 -6.65 -8.41
CA LEU A 611 -6.39 -8.01 -7.93
C LEU A 611 -6.39 -8.08 -6.39
N GLN A 612 -5.76 -7.12 -5.70
CA GLN A 612 -5.84 -7.04 -4.23
C GLN A 612 -7.28 -6.84 -3.76
N ILE A 613 -8.00 -5.89 -4.36
CA ILE A 613 -9.41 -5.64 -4.02
C ILE A 613 -10.26 -6.89 -4.28
N LYS A 614 -10.09 -7.53 -5.44
CA LYS A 614 -10.80 -8.78 -5.77
C LYS A 614 -10.43 -9.89 -4.78
N GLY A 615 -9.15 -10.07 -4.46
CA GLY A 615 -8.69 -11.05 -3.50
C GLY A 615 -9.34 -10.86 -2.12
N ILE A 616 -9.52 -9.62 -1.66
CA ILE A 616 -10.21 -9.32 -0.40
C ILE A 616 -11.70 -9.67 -0.49
N GLU A 617 -12.35 -9.27 -1.58
CA GLU A 617 -13.79 -9.52 -1.78
C GLU A 617 -14.14 -11.01 -1.87
N GLU A 618 -13.23 -11.83 -2.37
CA GLU A 618 -13.37 -13.29 -2.45
C GLU A 618 -12.79 -14.01 -1.23
N GLY A 619 -12.25 -13.29 -0.23
CA GLY A 619 -11.65 -13.89 0.97
C GLY A 619 -10.33 -14.63 0.74
N ILE A 620 -9.71 -14.47 -0.44
CA ILE A 620 -8.44 -15.11 -0.82
C ILE A 620 -7.25 -14.32 -0.25
N ALA A 621 -7.34 -12.99 -0.29
CA ALA A 621 -6.41 -12.08 0.35
C ALA A 621 -6.91 -11.86 1.78
N GLY A 622 -6.49 -12.73 2.70
CA GLY A 622 -6.96 -12.70 4.08
C GLY A 622 -6.94 -11.29 4.67
N THR A 623 -8.10 -10.84 5.15
CA THR A 623 -8.20 -9.65 6.00
C THR A 623 -8.14 -10.11 7.45
N ASP A 624 -7.09 -9.71 8.17
CA ASP A 624 -6.99 -9.63 9.63
C ASP A 624 -7.58 -10.78 10.46
N ALA A 625 -6.68 -11.54 11.11
CA ALA A 625 -6.85 -12.48 12.22
C ALA A 625 -8.26 -13.06 12.48
N GLU A 626 -8.38 -14.36 12.30
CA GLU A 626 -9.54 -15.15 12.68
C GLU A 626 -9.36 -15.72 14.09
N ALA A 627 -10.42 -15.72 14.89
CA ALA A 627 -10.36 -16.12 16.29
C ALA A 627 -11.15 -17.41 16.54
N PHE A 628 -10.66 -18.23 17.46
CA PHE A 628 -11.32 -19.44 17.95
C PHE A 628 -11.49 -19.35 19.47
N GLY A 629 -12.62 -19.83 20.00
CA GLY A 629 -12.85 -19.94 21.44
C GLY A 629 -13.39 -21.32 21.85
N LEU A 630 -12.74 -21.95 22.84
CA LEU A 630 -13.35 -23.02 23.64
C LEU A 630 -14.07 -22.37 24.81
N ILE A 631 -15.39 -22.58 24.93
CA ILE A 631 -16.21 -21.99 25.99
C ILE A 631 -16.94 -23.07 26.79
N ASP A 632 -17.16 -22.78 28.07
CA ASP A 632 -17.98 -23.60 28.95
C ASP A 632 -19.46 -23.60 28.47
N SER A 633 -20.10 -24.77 28.51
CA SER A 633 -21.50 -25.02 28.14
C SER A 633 -22.54 -24.10 28.79
N THR A 634 -22.21 -23.52 29.94
CA THR A 634 -23.09 -22.61 30.67
C THR A 634 -23.06 -21.17 30.14
N VAL A 635 -22.15 -20.86 29.21
CA VAL A 635 -21.99 -19.52 28.61
C VAL A 635 -22.81 -19.41 27.33
N LYS A 636 -23.91 -18.65 27.38
CA LYS A 636 -24.71 -18.33 26.17
C LYS A 636 -24.26 -17.00 25.58
N LEU A 637 -23.76 -17.04 24.35
CA LEU A 637 -23.31 -15.86 23.61
C LEU A 637 -24.16 -15.66 22.36
N GLU A 638 -24.58 -14.41 22.12
CA GLU A 638 -25.26 -14.02 20.89
C GLU A 638 -24.31 -13.26 19.98
N PHE A 639 -24.10 -13.77 18.77
CA PHE A 639 -23.21 -13.16 17.79
C PHE A 639 -23.99 -12.65 16.57
N SER A 640 -23.56 -11.50 16.05
CA SER A 640 -23.99 -11.04 14.73
C SER A 640 -23.53 -12.02 13.64
N LYS A 641 -24.17 -11.97 12.46
CA LYS A 641 -23.83 -12.84 11.32
C LYS A 641 -22.35 -12.71 10.92
N GLN A 642 -21.80 -11.50 11.00
CA GLN A 642 -20.41 -11.19 10.66
C GLN A 642 -19.40 -11.71 11.72
N GLN A 643 -19.79 -11.69 13.00
CA GLN A 643 -18.97 -12.30 14.06
C GLN A 643 -18.92 -13.82 13.91
N ARG A 644 -20.01 -14.47 13.49
CA ARG A 644 -20.03 -15.92 13.23
C ARG A 644 -19.17 -16.35 12.05
N GLU A 645 -18.77 -15.44 11.17
CA GLU A 645 -17.86 -15.78 10.06
C GLU A 645 -16.39 -15.80 10.51
N ARG A 646 -16.04 -15.01 11.53
CA ARG A 646 -14.67 -14.80 12.02
C ARG A 646 -14.37 -15.40 13.40
N LEU A 647 -15.40 -15.86 14.11
CA LEU A 647 -15.32 -16.53 15.39
C LEU A 647 -15.94 -17.92 15.29
N ARG A 648 -15.15 -18.93 15.66
CA ARG A 648 -15.62 -20.32 15.81
C ARG A 648 -15.59 -20.70 17.28
N ILE A 649 -16.59 -21.44 17.71
CA ILE A 649 -16.78 -21.81 19.10
C ILE A 649 -16.93 -23.32 19.21
N VAL A 650 -16.19 -23.91 20.14
CA VAL A 650 -16.44 -25.26 20.65
C VAL A 650 -16.90 -25.12 22.08
N GLU A 651 -17.95 -25.86 22.41
CA GLU A 651 -18.46 -25.98 23.77
C GLU A 651 -17.75 -27.16 24.43
N GLY A 652 -17.09 -26.95 25.57
CA GLY A 652 -16.34 -28.02 26.25
C GLY A 652 -15.64 -27.59 27.53
N ASP A 653 -15.08 -28.56 28.23
CA ASP A 653 -14.39 -28.41 29.51
C ASP A 653 -12.87 -28.55 29.32
N VAL A 654 -12.10 -27.53 29.73
CA VAL A 654 -10.64 -27.54 29.63
C VAL A 654 -9.96 -28.64 30.46
N THR A 655 -10.67 -29.30 31.37
CA THR A 655 -10.16 -30.44 32.13
C THR A 655 -10.32 -31.78 31.41
N VAL A 656 -11.15 -31.84 30.37
CA VAL A 656 -11.40 -33.03 29.55
C VAL A 656 -10.47 -33.05 28.33
N ASP A 657 -9.77 -34.17 28.13
CA ASP A 657 -8.75 -34.31 27.08
C ASP A 657 -9.37 -34.16 25.69
N GLU A 658 -10.49 -34.85 25.45
CA GLU A 658 -11.19 -34.87 24.16
C GLU A 658 -11.69 -33.48 23.75
N ASP A 659 -12.12 -32.65 24.70
CA ASP A 659 -12.61 -31.29 24.43
C ASP A 659 -11.46 -30.36 24.02
N ARG A 660 -10.29 -30.51 24.67
CA ARG A 660 -9.08 -29.76 24.29
C ARG A 660 -8.56 -30.18 22.92
N GLU A 661 -8.52 -31.48 22.65
CA GLU A 661 -8.12 -32.03 21.36
C GLU A 661 -9.08 -31.56 20.25
N LEU A 662 -10.39 -31.62 20.50
CA LEU A 662 -11.41 -31.14 19.57
C LEU A 662 -11.25 -29.64 19.30
N ALA A 663 -10.97 -28.84 20.33
CA ALA A 663 -10.73 -27.42 20.20
C ALA A 663 -9.53 -27.13 19.28
N VAL A 664 -8.38 -27.76 19.55
CA VAL A 664 -7.17 -27.59 18.75
C VAL A 664 -7.38 -28.10 17.32
N GLN A 665 -7.97 -29.28 17.16
CA GLN A 665 -8.26 -29.86 15.85
C GLN A 665 -9.21 -28.97 15.03
N THR A 666 -10.18 -28.32 15.68
CA THR A 666 -11.09 -27.39 15.00
C THR A 666 -10.35 -26.16 14.50
N CYS A 667 -9.38 -25.61 15.25
CA CYS A 667 -8.51 -24.54 14.74
C CYS A 667 -7.80 -24.96 13.45
N PHE A 668 -7.29 -26.18 13.38
CA PHE A 668 -6.64 -26.67 12.16
C PHE A 668 -7.62 -26.91 11.01
N ASN A 669 -8.75 -27.55 11.30
CA ASN A 669 -9.75 -27.87 10.29
C ASN A 669 -10.36 -26.62 9.65
N VAL A 670 -10.50 -25.54 10.43
CA VAL A 670 -11.18 -24.33 9.98
C VAL A 670 -10.19 -23.24 9.55
N PHE A 671 -9.10 -23.05 10.30
CA PHE A 671 -8.17 -21.93 10.13
C PHE A 671 -6.78 -22.35 9.65
N GLY A 672 -6.52 -23.65 9.51
CA GLY A 672 -5.26 -24.19 8.97
C GLY A 672 -4.04 -24.07 9.90
N GLY A 673 -4.18 -23.49 11.09
CA GLY A 673 -3.07 -23.26 12.02
C GLY A 673 -3.47 -22.60 13.33
N LEU A 674 -2.47 -22.39 14.20
CA LEU A 674 -2.62 -21.68 15.47
C LEU A 674 -1.34 -20.85 15.75
N ASP A 675 -1.51 -19.53 15.89
CA ASP A 675 -0.39 -18.59 16.09
C ASP A 675 -0.28 -18.07 17.54
N THR A 676 -1.39 -18.07 18.28
CA THR A 676 -1.45 -17.57 19.66
C THR A 676 -2.42 -18.41 20.49
N LEU A 677 -1.99 -18.82 21.68
CA LEU A 677 -2.87 -19.33 22.72
C LEU A 677 -3.19 -18.22 23.72
N ILE A 678 -4.48 -18.02 24.01
CA ILE A 678 -4.94 -17.20 25.13
C ILE A 678 -5.65 -18.12 26.12
N TYR A 679 -5.10 -18.27 27.32
CA TYR A 679 -5.70 -19.07 28.38
C TYR A 679 -6.39 -18.17 29.41
N CYS A 680 -7.72 -18.15 29.37
CA CYS A 680 -8.57 -17.33 30.23
C CYS A 680 -9.39 -18.17 31.24
N ALA A 681 -9.43 -19.49 31.11
CA ALA A 681 -10.25 -20.34 31.97
C ALA A 681 -9.79 -20.24 33.43
N GLY A 682 -10.74 -20.08 34.34
CA GLY A 682 -10.43 -20.05 35.76
C GLY A 682 -11.65 -20.01 36.67
N VAL A 683 -11.52 -20.70 37.82
CA VAL A 683 -12.54 -20.76 38.87
C VAL A 683 -11.94 -20.34 40.21
N ILE A 684 -12.71 -19.58 40.99
CA ILE A 684 -12.31 -19.13 42.34
C ILE A 684 -12.77 -20.08 43.44
N THR A 685 -13.79 -20.89 43.17
CA THR A 685 -14.34 -21.82 44.14
C THR A 685 -13.42 -23.03 44.32
N PRO A 686 -13.28 -23.57 45.54
CA PRO A 686 -14.02 -23.19 46.75
C PRO A 686 -13.46 -21.94 47.44
N ILE A 687 -14.35 -21.04 47.88
CA ILE A 687 -14.01 -19.98 48.85
C ILE A 687 -14.37 -20.51 50.24
N GLN A 688 -13.37 -20.92 51.01
CA GLN A 688 -13.58 -21.55 52.31
C GLN A 688 -12.36 -21.46 53.22
N ARG A 689 -12.59 -21.46 54.54
CA ARG A 689 -11.51 -21.55 55.54
C ARG A 689 -10.83 -22.90 55.50
N LEU A 690 -9.52 -22.91 55.76
CA LEU A 690 -8.70 -24.13 55.73
C LEU A 690 -9.29 -25.26 56.58
N GLU A 691 -9.81 -24.95 57.77
CA GLU A 691 -10.46 -25.91 58.67
C GLU A 691 -11.67 -26.65 58.09
N LYS A 692 -12.34 -26.09 57.09
CA LYS A 692 -13.57 -26.62 56.48
C LYS A 692 -13.43 -26.81 54.97
N LEU A 693 -12.21 -26.75 54.46
CA LEU A 693 -11.91 -26.76 53.05
C LEU A 693 -12.03 -28.18 52.49
N ASP A 694 -12.85 -28.35 51.46
CA ASP A 694 -12.92 -29.61 50.70
C ASP A 694 -11.70 -29.69 49.77
N VAL A 695 -10.76 -30.57 50.11
CA VAL A 695 -9.52 -30.77 49.34
C VAL A 695 -9.81 -31.26 47.92
N GLU A 696 -10.87 -32.03 47.71
CA GLU A 696 -11.23 -32.48 46.35
C GLU A 696 -11.76 -31.33 45.50
N ALA A 697 -12.49 -30.37 46.10
CA ALA A 697 -12.86 -29.13 45.42
C ALA A 697 -11.65 -28.24 45.11
N VAL A 698 -10.62 -28.24 45.98
CA VAL A 698 -9.36 -27.54 45.72
C VAL A 698 -8.63 -28.18 44.53
N LYS A 699 -8.54 -29.51 44.47
CA LYS A 699 -7.94 -30.22 43.33
C LYS A 699 -8.64 -29.85 42.02
N ARG A 700 -9.98 -29.88 41.99
CA ARG A 700 -10.76 -29.43 40.81
C ARG A 700 -10.44 -28.00 40.39
N SER A 701 -10.25 -27.09 41.34
CA SER A 701 -9.82 -25.71 41.04
C SER A 701 -8.43 -25.67 40.40
N PHE A 702 -7.50 -26.51 40.86
CA PHE A 702 -6.18 -26.65 40.25
C PHE A 702 -6.23 -27.34 38.89
N ASP A 703 -7.12 -28.32 38.70
CA ASP A 703 -7.34 -29.00 37.42
C ASP A 703 -7.76 -28.01 36.34
N VAL A 704 -8.66 -27.08 36.66
CA VAL A 704 -9.03 -25.99 35.75
C VAL A 704 -7.91 -24.96 35.65
N ASN A 705 -7.53 -24.33 36.77
CA ASN A 705 -6.70 -23.13 36.74
C ASN A 705 -5.27 -23.41 36.27
N VAL A 706 -4.67 -24.53 36.68
CA VAL A 706 -3.24 -24.81 36.52
C VAL A 706 -3.01 -25.91 35.50
N PHE A 707 -3.55 -27.11 35.75
CA PHE A 707 -3.31 -28.25 34.89
C PHE A 707 -3.97 -28.09 33.52
N GLY A 708 -5.16 -27.49 33.44
CA GLY A 708 -5.80 -27.14 32.19
C GLY A 708 -4.94 -26.21 31.32
N ALA A 709 -4.28 -25.21 31.93
CA ALA A 709 -3.36 -24.32 31.23
C ALA A 709 -2.12 -25.08 30.73
N MET A 710 -1.51 -25.91 31.58
CA MET A 710 -0.35 -26.72 31.22
C MET A 710 -0.66 -27.70 30.09
N ASN A 711 -1.80 -28.40 30.18
CA ASN A 711 -2.23 -29.39 29.20
C ASN A 711 -2.57 -28.71 27.86
N MET A 712 -3.26 -27.57 27.87
CA MET A 712 -3.51 -26.79 26.66
C MET A 712 -2.20 -26.33 26.02
N VAL A 713 -1.28 -25.76 26.81
CA VAL A 713 0.05 -25.34 26.32
C VAL A 713 0.77 -26.54 25.70
N GLN A 714 0.86 -27.67 26.40
CA GLN A 714 1.52 -28.87 25.92
C GLN A 714 0.95 -29.34 24.58
N LEU A 715 -0.38 -29.36 24.46
CA LEU A 715 -1.08 -29.75 23.25
C LEU A 715 -0.78 -28.80 22.08
N VAL A 716 -0.75 -27.48 22.33
CA VAL A 716 -0.51 -26.50 21.26
C VAL A 716 0.96 -26.22 20.99
N LEU A 717 1.87 -26.65 21.86
CA LEU A 717 3.28 -26.28 21.79
C LEU A 717 3.97 -26.67 20.47
N PRO A 718 3.78 -27.89 19.93
CA PRO A 718 4.34 -28.25 18.63
C PRO A 718 3.86 -27.31 17.51
N HIS A 719 2.64 -26.80 17.64
CA HIS A 719 2.01 -25.92 16.67
C HIS A 719 2.49 -24.48 16.80
N LEU A 720 2.58 -23.94 18.02
CA LEU A 720 3.10 -22.60 18.26
C LEU A 720 4.58 -22.48 17.88
N ARG A 721 5.38 -23.55 18.07
CA ARG A 721 6.76 -23.61 17.59
C ARG A 721 6.87 -23.58 16.06
N ALA A 722 5.85 -24.10 15.39
CA ALA A 722 5.74 -24.16 13.93
C ALA A 722 5.06 -22.91 13.33
N SER A 723 4.48 -22.03 14.16
CA SER A 723 3.88 -20.78 13.68
C SER A 723 4.94 -19.91 13.01
N ARG A 724 4.51 -19.22 11.95
CA ARG A 724 5.35 -18.36 11.10
C ARG A 724 5.22 -16.89 11.48
N ALA A 725 4.40 -16.57 12.49
CA ALA A 725 4.04 -15.22 12.87
C ALA A 725 5.13 -14.53 13.72
N SER A 726 6.31 -14.27 13.15
CA SER A 726 7.30 -13.38 13.76
C SER A 726 6.82 -11.93 13.62
N HIS A 727 6.47 -11.29 14.74
CA HIS A 727 6.03 -9.90 14.72
C HIS A 727 7.26 -8.96 14.82
N PRO A 728 7.26 -7.80 14.15
CA PRO A 728 8.42 -6.89 14.09
C PRO A 728 8.94 -6.42 15.45
N HIS A 729 8.07 -6.52 16.45
CA HIS A 729 8.22 -5.97 17.79
C HIS A 729 8.38 -7.06 18.86
N ASN A 730 8.22 -8.35 18.51
CA ASN A 730 8.36 -9.44 19.46
C ASN A 730 8.88 -10.71 18.76
N CYS A 731 10.12 -11.11 19.07
CA CYS A 731 10.98 -11.96 18.24
C CYS A 731 10.65 -13.48 18.25
N GLY A 732 9.43 -13.87 18.66
CA GLY A 732 9.03 -15.27 18.84
C GLY A 732 8.28 -15.88 17.64
N ARG A 733 8.36 -17.20 17.47
CA ARG A 733 7.65 -17.99 16.45
C ARG A 733 6.15 -18.20 16.76
N GLY A 734 5.71 -17.99 18.01
CA GLY A 734 4.30 -18.06 18.43
C GLY A 734 4.11 -17.43 19.83
N LYS A 735 2.84 -17.27 20.26
CA LYS A 735 2.52 -16.59 21.53
C LYS A 735 1.69 -17.43 22.49
N VAL A 736 1.95 -17.25 23.78
CA VAL A 736 1.15 -17.78 24.88
C VAL A 736 0.82 -16.63 25.83
N ILE A 737 -0.46 -16.35 26.01
CA ILE A 737 -0.96 -15.33 26.93
C ILE A 737 -1.81 -16.04 27.99
N ILE A 738 -1.45 -15.91 29.26
CA ILE A 738 -2.17 -16.56 30.37
C ILE A 738 -2.71 -15.49 31.32
N LEU A 739 -4.03 -15.53 31.58
CA LEU A 739 -4.65 -14.62 32.54
C LEU A 739 -4.44 -15.14 33.98
N SER A 740 -3.58 -14.45 34.71
CA SER A 740 -3.30 -14.70 36.14
C SER A 740 -4.13 -13.75 37.02
N SER A 741 -3.69 -13.48 38.25
CA SER A 741 -4.26 -12.49 39.15
C SER A 741 -3.18 -11.98 40.11
N ALA A 742 -3.28 -10.71 40.52
CA ALA A 742 -2.44 -10.14 41.57
C ALA A 742 -2.60 -10.83 42.95
N CYS A 743 -3.61 -11.71 43.09
CA CYS A 743 -3.74 -12.64 44.22
C CYS A 743 -2.63 -13.69 44.29
N ASP A 744 -1.71 -13.73 43.34
CA ASP A 744 -0.53 -14.59 43.40
C ASP A 744 0.52 -14.16 44.44
N SER A 745 0.54 -12.88 44.79
CA SER A 745 1.65 -12.27 45.54
C SER A 745 1.24 -11.13 46.47
N THR A 746 0.29 -10.28 46.07
CA THR A 746 0.03 -9.00 46.75
C THR A 746 -1.35 -8.92 47.40
N VAL A 747 -2.32 -9.71 46.93
CA VAL A 747 -3.69 -9.71 47.45
C VAL A 747 -3.95 -10.97 48.26
N SER A 748 -4.49 -10.82 49.46
CA SER A 748 -4.84 -11.92 50.35
C SER A 748 -6.16 -11.65 51.04
N TYR A 749 -7.12 -12.53 50.80
CA TYR A 749 -8.43 -12.49 51.46
C TYR A 749 -8.72 -13.80 52.18
N HIS A 750 -9.51 -13.71 53.23
CA HIS A 750 -9.88 -14.87 54.02
C HIS A 750 -10.68 -15.86 53.16
N GLY A 751 -10.22 -17.12 53.09
CA GLY A 751 -10.88 -18.18 52.31
C GLY A 751 -10.50 -18.25 50.82
N TRP A 752 -9.65 -17.35 50.32
CA TRP A 752 -9.16 -17.34 48.93
C TRP A 752 -7.87 -18.14 48.72
N MET A 753 -7.41 -18.85 49.76
CA MET A 753 -6.14 -19.59 49.71
C MET A 753 -6.03 -20.52 48.48
N PRO A 754 -7.04 -21.34 48.12
CA PRO A 754 -6.97 -22.20 46.93
C PRO A 754 -6.73 -21.42 45.64
N TYR A 755 -7.49 -20.34 45.44
CA TYR A 755 -7.38 -19.50 44.25
C TYR A 755 -6.03 -18.77 44.19
N SER A 756 -5.59 -18.20 45.31
CA SER A 756 -4.33 -17.46 45.42
C SER A 756 -3.13 -18.35 45.11
N THR A 757 -3.12 -19.56 45.68
CA THR A 757 -2.06 -20.55 45.42
C THR A 757 -2.08 -21.09 43.99
N ALA A 758 -3.26 -21.29 43.38
CA ALA A 758 -3.37 -21.68 41.98
C ALA A 758 -2.86 -20.57 41.02
N LYS A 759 -3.16 -19.29 41.30
CA LYS A 759 -2.66 -18.16 40.50
C LYS A 759 -1.15 -17.96 40.68
N ALA A 760 -0.61 -18.17 41.88
CA ALA A 760 0.85 -18.22 42.09
C ALA A 760 1.53 -19.32 41.29
N ALA A 761 0.92 -20.51 41.22
CA ALA A 761 1.42 -21.60 40.39
C ALA A 761 1.41 -21.22 38.89
N LEU A 762 0.36 -20.54 38.40
CA LEU A 762 0.28 -20.04 37.03
C LEU A 762 1.35 -18.98 36.71
N THR A 763 1.52 -17.97 37.55
CA THR A 763 2.55 -16.94 37.35
C THR A 763 3.94 -17.58 37.31
N ARG A 764 4.21 -18.56 38.17
CA ARG A 764 5.47 -19.30 38.10
C ARG A 764 5.58 -20.12 36.82
N PHE A 765 4.51 -20.79 36.40
CA PHE A 765 4.47 -21.54 35.15
C PHE A 765 4.79 -20.66 33.94
N VAL A 766 4.22 -19.46 33.83
CA VAL A 766 4.55 -18.47 32.78
C VAL A 766 6.05 -18.21 32.72
N SER A 767 6.68 -17.93 33.86
CA SER A 767 8.13 -17.64 33.92
C SER A 767 9.00 -18.85 33.55
N CYS A 768 8.60 -20.06 33.95
CA CYS A 768 9.32 -21.29 33.61
C CYS A 768 9.15 -21.65 32.13
N LEU A 769 7.93 -21.53 31.60
CA LEU A 769 7.62 -21.81 30.20
C LEU A 769 8.39 -20.88 29.27
N ALA A 770 8.48 -19.58 29.60
CA ALA A 770 9.29 -18.63 28.84
C ALA A 770 10.78 -19.01 28.81
N HIS A 771 11.28 -19.60 29.91
CA HIS A 771 12.65 -20.07 30.00
C HIS A 771 12.88 -21.35 29.18
N GLU A 772 11.92 -22.28 29.20
CA GLU A 772 11.97 -23.53 28.43
C GLU A 772 11.75 -23.28 26.92
N GLU A 773 10.96 -22.27 26.58
CA GLU A 773 10.56 -21.92 25.21
C GLU A 773 11.03 -20.50 24.82
N PRO A 774 12.35 -20.26 24.70
CA PRO A 774 12.89 -18.92 24.44
C PRO A 774 12.52 -18.37 23.06
N LEU A 775 12.00 -19.23 22.17
CA LEU A 775 11.52 -18.86 20.84
C LEU A 775 10.02 -18.50 20.83
N LEU A 776 9.31 -18.61 21.95
CA LEU A 776 7.93 -18.18 22.08
C LEU A 776 7.85 -16.88 22.89
N SER A 777 6.86 -16.05 22.60
CA SER A 777 6.50 -14.94 23.49
C SER A 777 5.47 -15.45 24.48
N VAL A 778 5.87 -15.58 25.75
CA VAL A 778 5.02 -16.07 26.83
C VAL A 778 4.77 -14.92 27.79
N GLN A 779 3.53 -14.50 27.96
CA GLN A 779 3.19 -13.35 28.81
C GLN A 779 2.06 -13.72 29.77
N GLY A 780 2.20 -13.31 31.01
CA GLY A 780 1.11 -13.32 31.97
C GLY A 780 0.39 -11.97 31.98
N VAL A 781 -0.93 -11.98 32.14
CA VAL A 781 -1.73 -10.75 32.24
C VAL A 781 -2.52 -10.76 33.54
N TYR A 782 -2.37 -9.69 34.34
CA TYR A 782 -3.26 -9.40 35.45
C TYR A 782 -4.44 -8.57 34.93
N PRO A 783 -5.67 -9.09 35.00
CA PRO A 783 -6.81 -8.22 34.93
C PRO A 783 -6.80 -7.31 36.17
N LYS A 784 -7.25 -6.07 36.02
CA LYS A 784 -7.69 -5.28 37.18
C LYS A 784 -8.96 -5.92 37.75
N LEU A 785 -9.48 -5.36 38.83
CA LEU A 785 -10.75 -5.82 39.39
C LEU A 785 -11.84 -5.66 38.33
N THR A 786 -12.28 -6.77 37.75
CA THR A 786 -13.20 -6.79 36.60
C THR A 786 -14.60 -7.21 37.02
N ARG A 787 -15.62 -6.51 36.51
CA ARG A 787 -17.03 -6.84 36.74
C ARG A 787 -17.37 -8.21 36.15
N THR A 788 -17.47 -9.21 37.01
CA THR A 788 -17.75 -10.61 36.66
C THR A 788 -18.71 -11.21 37.69
N LYS A 789 -19.37 -12.32 37.35
CA LYS A 789 -20.25 -13.07 38.29
C LYS A 789 -19.59 -13.42 39.63
N MET A 790 -18.25 -13.49 39.65
CA MET A 790 -17.45 -13.69 40.86
C MET A 790 -17.56 -12.48 41.80
N ILE A 791 -17.43 -11.27 41.27
CA ILE A 791 -17.53 -10.01 42.01
C ILE A 791 -18.98 -9.78 42.46
N ASP A 792 -19.95 -10.05 41.61
CA ASP A 792 -21.38 -9.92 41.94
C ASP A 792 -21.72 -10.75 43.20
N GLY A 793 -21.27 -12.01 43.26
CA GLY A 793 -21.49 -12.87 44.43
C GLY A 793 -20.80 -12.38 45.70
N LEU A 794 -19.66 -11.68 45.59
CA LEU A 794 -18.96 -11.07 46.73
C LEU A 794 -19.74 -9.86 47.26
N VAL A 795 -20.20 -8.98 46.36
CA VAL A 795 -20.99 -7.78 46.68
C VAL A 795 -22.33 -8.15 47.32
N GLU A 796 -23.00 -9.18 46.80
CA GLU A 796 -24.24 -9.75 47.36
C GLU A 796 -24.05 -10.41 48.74
N GLY A 797 -22.81 -10.57 49.21
CA GLY A 797 -22.50 -11.11 50.53
C GLY A 797 -22.63 -12.64 50.62
N LYS A 798 -22.53 -13.35 49.49
CA LYS A 798 -22.63 -14.82 49.40
C LYS A 798 -21.64 -15.56 50.32
N TYR A 799 -20.53 -14.92 50.65
CA TYR A 799 -19.43 -15.49 51.45
C TYR A 799 -19.34 -14.94 52.88
N LYS A 800 -20.44 -14.34 53.37
CA LYS A 800 -20.56 -13.91 54.77
C LYS A 800 -20.34 -15.10 55.71
N ASN A 801 -19.62 -14.86 56.80
CA ASN A 801 -19.13 -15.89 57.76
C ASN A 801 -17.99 -16.78 57.24
N ILE A 802 -17.50 -16.57 56.01
CA ILE A 802 -16.27 -17.18 55.49
C ILE A 802 -15.19 -16.11 55.37
N MET A 803 -15.44 -15.07 54.59
CA MET A 803 -14.57 -13.89 54.49
C MET A 803 -14.75 -12.98 55.72
N ALA A 804 -13.77 -12.12 56.01
CA ALA A 804 -13.94 -11.11 57.05
C ALA A 804 -14.92 -10.02 56.57
N ASP A 805 -15.76 -9.50 57.48
CA ASP A 805 -16.82 -8.54 57.11
C ASP A 805 -16.26 -7.29 56.41
N HIS A 806 -15.10 -6.80 56.86
CA HIS A 806 -14.44 -5.64 56.24
C HIS A 806 -13.88 -5.90 54.84
N GLU A 807 -13.66 -7.17 54.45
CA GLU A 807 -13.25 -7.54 53.09
C GLU A 807 -14.44 -7.54 52.14
N ILE A 808 -15.58 -8.10 52.57
CA ILE A 808 -16.84 -8.09 51.81
C ILE A 808 -17.30 -6.64 51.62
N GLU A 809 -17.26 -5.83 52.68
CA GLU A 809 -17.65 -4.42 52.61
C GLU A 809 -16.75 -3.62 51.66
N ARG A 810 -15.48 -3.96 51.56
CA ARG A 810 -14.55 -3.33 50.60
C ARG A 810 -14.99 -3.57 49.15
N PHE A 811 -15.43 -4.78 48.80
CA PHE A 811 -15.94 -5.06 47.45
C PHE A 811 -17.23 -4.30 47.15
N ARG A 812 -18.12 -4.11 48.14
CA ARG A 812 -19.31 -3.26 47.96
C ARG A 812 -18.96 -1.81 47.71
N ILE A 813 -18.04 -1.26 48.51
CA ILE A 813 -17.55 0.12 48.32
C ILE A 813 -16.91 0.27 46.94
N TRP A 814 -16.13 -0.71 46.47
CA TRP A 814 -15.54 -0.67 45.14
C TRP A 814 -16.56 -0.75 44.01
N ASP A 815 -17.61 -1.56 44.17
CA ASP A 815 -18.71 -1.63 43.20
C ASP A 815 -19.52 -0.31 43.15
N ASP A 816 -19.77 0.30 44.32
CA ASP A 816 -20.45 1.61 44.43
C ASP A 816 -19.67 2.76 43.78
N VAL A 817 -18.34 2.69 43.78
CA VAL A 817 -17.46 3.67 43.10
C VAL A 817 -17.52 3.50 41.57
N GLY A 818 -17.99 2.36 41.07
CA GLY A 818 -18.20 2.11 39.65
C GLY A 818 -16.93 1.80 38.88
N ASP A 819 -16.91 2.17 37.59
CA ASP A 819 -15.89 1.74 36.62
C ASP A 819 -14.46 2.22 36.94
N GLU A 820 -14.29 3.15 37.90
CA GLU A 820 -12.98 3.58 38.40
C GLU A 820 -12.30 2.52 39.27
N MET A 821 -13.08 1.64 39.91
CA MET A 821 -12.57 0.59 40.81
C MET A 821 -12.93 -0.82 40.36
N VAL A 822 -14.09 -1.01 39.72
CA VAL A 822 -14.51 -2.30 39.13
C VAL A 822 -14.71 -2.10 37.62
N GLU A 823 -13.70 -2.45 36.85
CA GLU A 823 -13.66 -2.15 35.42
C GLU A 823 -14.54 -3.11 34.58
N PRO A 824 -15.13 -2.61 33.48
CA PRO A 824 -15.74 -3.46 32.46
C PRO A 824 -14.79 -4.53 31.88
N PRO A 825 -15.26 -5.77 31.66
CA PRO A 825 -14.43 -6.86 31.13
C PRO A 825 -13.87 -6.60 29.72
N GLU A 826 -14.54 -5.75 28.94
CA GLU A 826 -14.15 -5.38 27.58
C GLU A 826 -12.76 -4.73 27.55
N LEU A 827 -12.37 -4.01 28.60
CA LEU A 827 -11.11 -3.28 28.65
C LEU A 827 -9.90 -4.21 28.69
N CYS A 828 -9.96 -5.21 29.59
CA CYS A 828 -8.94 -6.25 29.65
C CYS A 828 -9.01 -7.15 28.41
N GLY A 829 -10.22 -7.48 27.94
CA GLY A 829 -10.41 -8.29 26.73
C GLY A 829 -9.80 -7.65 25.49
N GLU A 830 -10.00 -6.35 25.30
CA GLU A 830 -9.43 -5.58 24.19
C GLU A 830 -7.90 -5.51 24.25
N ALA A 831 -7.34 -5.27 25.44
CA ALA A 831 -5.89 -5.25 25.62
C ALA A 831 -5.24 -6.61 25.33
N VAL A 832 -5.84 -7.70 25.82
CA VAL A 832 -5.38 -9.07 25.55
C VAL A 832 -5.48 -9.40 24.06
N ALA A 833 -6.55 -8.99 23.39
CA ALA A 833 -6.68 -9.17 21.94
C ALA A 833 -5.60 -8.38 21.18
N LYS A 834 -5.32 -7.13 21.56
CA LYS A 834 -4.25 -6.31 20.98
C LYS A 834 -2.86 -6.94 21.16
N LEU A 835 -2.57 -7.54 22.31
CA LEU A 835 -1.33 -8.28 22.57
C LEU A 835 -1.22 -9.53 21.70
N ALA A 836 -2.29 -10.31 21.62
CA ALA A 836 -2.36 -11.50 20.78
C ALA A 836 -2.08 -11.17 19.31
N LEU A 837 -2.70 -10.11 18.80
CA LEU A 837 -2.48 -9.59 17.45
C LEU A 837 -1.12 -8.92 17.23
N GLY A 838 -0.34 -8.70 18.29
CA GLY A 838 1.00 -8.09 18.20
C GLY A 838 0.97 -6.60 17.88
N LEU A 839 -0.13 -5.93 18.21
CA LEU A 839 -0.25 -4.48 18.09
C LEU A 839 0.55 -3.74 19.16
N PHE A 840 0.97 -4.44 20.22
CA PHE A 840 1.83 -3.95 21.29
C PHE A 840 2.85 -5.04 21.66
N GLU A 841 4.02 -4.62 22.13
CA GLU A 841 5.08 -5.52 22.59
C GLU A 841 4.69 -6.23 23.90
N GLY A 842 3.98 -5.52 24.79
CA GLY A 842 3.74 -5.96 26.15
C GLY A 842 5.01 -5.97 27.00
N GLY A 843 4.97 -6.67 28.13
CA GLY A 843 6.13 -6.96 28.98
C GLY A 843 7.08 -7.99 28.37
N LYS A 844 8.22 -8.23 28.99
CA LYS A 844 9.17 -9.24 28.50
C LYS A 844 8.57 -10.65 28.60
N SER A 845 9.02 -11.56 27.74
CA SER A 845 8.63 -12.97 27.83
C SER A 845 8.96 -13.52 29.22
N GLY A 846 7.98 -14.13 29.89
CA GLY A 846 8.05 -14.61 31.26
C GLY A 846 7.56 -13.61 32.32
N GLU A 847 7.28 -12.36 31.95
CA GLU A 847 6.70 -11.37 32.86
C GLU A 847 5.17 -11.47 32.92
N THR A 848 4.63 -11.14 34.09
CA THR A 848 3.20 -10.97 34.32
C THR A 848 2.95 -9.55 34.81
N LEU A 849 2.22 -8.77 34.01
CA LEU A 849 1.93 -7.35 34.28
C LEU A 849 0.42 -7.10 34.19
N TYR A 850 -0.04 -5.96 34.71
CA TYR A 850 -1.41 -5.52 34.46
C TYR A 850 -1.65 -5.26 32.98
N TYR A 851 -2.89 -5.51 32.53
CA TYR A 851 -3.22 -5.41 31.10
C TYR A 851 -2.92 -4.02 30.52
N ASP A 852 -3.03 -2.95 31.32
CA ASP A 852 -2.78 -1.56 30.92
C ASP A 852 -1.30 -1.17 31.01
N GLU A 853 -0.47 -1.96 31.69
CA GLU A 853 0.99 -1.86 31.60
C GLU A 853 1.50 -2.53 30.32
N HIS A 854 0.85 -3.61 29.90
CA HIS A 854 1.09 -4.24 28.60
C HIS A 854 0.61 -3.37 27.44
N VAL A 855 -0.57 -2.75 27.58
CA VAL A 855 -1.22 -1.93 26.55
C VAL A 855 -1.69 -0.60 27.17
N PRO A 856 -0.80 0.40 27.27
CA PRO A 856 -1.15 1.70 27.84
C PRO A 856 -2.24 2.40 27.01
N ARG A 857 -3.32 2.86 27.65
CA ARG A 857 -4.37 3.66 27.00
C ARG A 857 -3.83 5.05 26.63
N LYS A 858 -3.24 5.18 25.45
CA LYS A 858 -2.72 6.42 24.83
C LYS A 858 -1.65 7.16 25.64
N ILE A 859 -0.53 7.45 24.98
CA ILE A 859 0.33 8.58 25.34
C ILE A 859 -0.54 9.83 25.13
N ALA A 860 -0.75 10.62 26.19
CA ALA A 860 -1.29 11.96 26.03
C ALA A 860 -0.31 12.77 25.17
N GLY A 861 -0.73 13.18 23.97
CA GLY A 861 0.10 13.95 23.02
C GLY A 861 0.52 13.23 21.75
N THR A 862 -0.01 12.03 21.46
CA THR A 862 0.02 11.42 20.12
C THR A 862 -1.35 11.48 19.45
#